data_AF-A0A533ZZT1-F1
#
_entry.id   AF-A0A533ZZT1-F1
#
_cell.length_a   1.000
_cell.length_b   1.000
_cell.length_c   1.000
_cell.angle_alpha   90.00
_cell.angle_beta   90.00
_cell.angle_gamma   90.00
#
_symmetry.space_group_name_H-M   'P 1'
#
loop_
_entity.id
_entity.type
_entity.pdbx_description
1 polymer ?
#
loop_
_entity_poly.entity_id
_entity_poly.type
_entity_poly.pdbx_seq_one_letter_code
_entity_poly.pdbx_strand_id
1 'polypeptide(L)'
;MRQAMRAMVLLMLGISAAARAESLATMRTTPLPPIQTAAPLLGTAAFDAEVVALSGTEAWRLAAEHRAWKRLDWQLPANTTAMSLTSNGREAYLLLGAAATRVTDRAAQLKVESDSVRLRELPALPQALRDAHAAIGTTLFVAGMDEQGTAHLARLDSDATGTHWQMLPGWPPAGTASSLAVQTSGVYVTIASADGRTERLWRWSAEDGWRDAAAVPGKVAPDSARAIGQAHVLYLVRAAGDAPAQLMSYHTITGSWATLPNAGVGQAQHAVAWGNGVLWATDTHEGRIELGSAEIESGKALLKWLDWLVIVVYLAGMIGIGVYFYAREKRQSTASFFVGSRTIPFWAAGVSLYAANTSSISYIAIPAKAFETNWQYMTNNLVAVVGLMFVAVWIVPLLRRLNLMSVFTYLETRFHPGIRMLASALAIATQIGSRMSVILFLPSLAIATITGFDVTWSILLMGVFTIIYTALGGMKAVVWTDVVQLIVKMGGALFAIGFIIWKLHGGVSEFFSTALAEHKMKLFDFSFDLGKATVWSFLMLVVFEVVLTFPKDQVLMQRTLSTRSDKEAGRSIWMFAAIMIPGGFVFYTIGTALFVFYKTHPERMNPLLNIDATFPMFIAAELPTGVTGLIIAGIFAAAMATLSGIINSVATLASVDFYEKLVKTPDQKKSVLFAEIMTVVAGLV
;
A
#
# COMPACT_ATOMS: atom_id res chain seq x y z
N MET A 1 27.17 -15.71 21.00
CA MET A 1 25.78 -15.21 20.96
C MET A 1 25.54 -14.03 21.91
N ARG A 2 25.72 -14.15 23.24
CA ARG A 2 25.51 -13.02 24.19
C ARG A 2 26.40 -11.78 23.94
N GLN A 3 27.66 -11.97 23.53
CA GLN A 3 28.56 -10.86 23.21
C GLN A 3 28.18 -10.16 21.89
N ALA A 4 27.75 -10.91 20.87
CA ALA A 4 27.25 -10.34 19.62
C ALA A 4 25.94 -9.56 19.84
N MET A 5 25.05 -10.07 20.70
CA MET A 5 23.80 -9.40 21.06
C MET A 5 24.04 -8.11 21.85
N ARG A 6 25.01 -8.13 22.80
CA ARG A 6 25.43 -6.93 23.54
C ARG A 6 26.14 -5.91 22.63
N ALA A 7 26.99 -6.36 21.72
CA ALA A 7 27.64 -5.49 20.74
C ALA A 7 26.60 -4.84 19.81
N MET A 8 25.58 -5.59 19.37
CA MET A 8 24.49 -5.05 18.54
C MET A 8 23.65 -4.01 19.30
N VAL A 9 23.31 -4.28 20.56
CA VAL A 9 22.58 -3.32 21.42
C VAL A 9 23.42 -2.07 21.71
N LEU A 10 24.73 -2.22 21.96
CA LEU A 10 25.64 -1.09 22.20
C LEU A 10 25.90 -0.28 20.92
N LEU A 11 25.95 -0.92 19.75
CA LEU A 11 26.02 -0.23 18.46
C LEU A 11 24.72 0.54 18.18
N MET A 12 23.56 -0.05 18.51
CA MET A 12 22.25 0.60 18.35
C MET A 12 22.06 1.79 19.31
N LEU A 13 22.61 1.74 20.52
CA LEU A 13 22.55 2.85 21.47
C LEU A 13 23.55 3.98 21.14
N GLY A 14 24.68 3.64 20.50
CA GLY A 14 25.74 4.59 20.16
C GLY A 14 25.48 5.49 18.94
N ILE A 15 24.43 5.24 18.15
CA ILE A 15 24.09 6.03 16.94
C ILE A 15 23.03 7.10 17.23
N SER A 16 22.83 7.44 18.51
CA SER A 16 21.97 8.55 18.96
C SER A 16 22.60 9.93 18.72
N ALA A 17 23.13 10.18 17.52
CA ALA A 17 23.14 11.55 17.01
C ALA A 17 21.68 11.97 16.90
N ALA A 18 21.33 13.16 17.42
CA ALA A 18 19.96 13.69 17.38
C ALA A 18 19.48 13.77 15.93
N ALA A 19 18.86 12.68 15.45
CA ALA A 19 18.22 12.63 14.15
C ALA A 19 17.00 13.55 14.25
N ARG A 20 17.07 14.70 13.59
CA ARG A 20 15.89 15.52 13.34
C ARG A 20 15.01 14.73 12.39
N ALA A 21 13.83 14.33 12.87
CA ALA A 21 12.80 13.78 12.03
C ALA A 21 12.40 14.86 11.00
N GLU A 22 12.50 14.55 9.71
CA GLU A 22 12.17 15.48 8.63
C GLU A 22 10.79 15.14 8.08
N SER A 23 9.98 16.14 7.76
CA SER A 23 8.72 15.90 7.03
C SER A 23 9.06 15.59 5.57
N LEU A 24 8.51 14.49 5.04
CA LEU A 24 8.66 14.15 3.63
C LEU A 24 7.58 14.78 2.75
N ALA A 25 6.68 15.58 3.32
CA ALA A 25 5.73 16.39 2.56
C ALA A 25 6.05 17.87 2.79
N THR A 26 6.27 18.59 1.70
CA THR A 26 6.45 20.04 1.68
C THR A 26 5.35 20.68 0.86
N MET A 27 5.12 21.98 1.06
CA MET A 27 4.12 22.74 0.31
C MET A 27 4.81 23.73 -0.61
N ARG A 28 4.42 23.72 -1.89
CA ARG A 28 4.78 24.76 -2.85
C ARG A 28 3.56 25.63 -3.12
N THR A 29 3.69 26.93 -2.86
CA THR A 29 2.65 27.91 -3.14
C THR A 29 3.02 28.74 -4.36
N THR A 30 2.05 28.96 -5.26
CA THR A 30 2.25 29.76 -6.47
C THR A 30 1.13 30.80 -6.58
N PRO A 31 1.43 32.11 -6.57
CA PRO A 31 0.40 33.11 -6.81
C PRO A 31 -0.07 33.05 -8.27
N LEU A 32 -1.36 33.26 -8.51
CA LEU A 32 -1.95 33.33 -9.84
C LEU A 32 -2.40 34.78 -10.15
N PRO A 33 -2.50 35.15 -11.44
CA PRO A 33 -3.00 36.47 -11.81
C PRO A 33 -4.40 36.70 -11.22
N PRO A 34 -4.69 37.88 -10.65
CA PRO A 34 -6.01 38.19 -10.12
C PRO A 34 -7.04 38.39 -11.25
N ILE A 35 -8.31 38.21 -10.92
CA ILE A 35 -9.45 38.53 -11.80
C ILE A 35 -10.10 39.83 -11.31
N GLN A 36 -10.27 40.79 -12.22
CA GLN A 36 -10.98 42.04 -11.96
C GLN A 36 -12.45 41.88 -12.36
N THR A 37 -13.35 41.88 -11.38
CA THR A 37 -14.80 41.75 -11.59
C THR A 37 -15.59 42.25 -10.39
N ALA A 38 -16.75 42.87 -10.65
CA ALA A 38 -17.71 43.24 -9.62
C ALA A 38 -18.71 42.09 -9.30
N ALA A 39 -18.71 41.01 -10.09
CA ALA A 39 -19.59 39.87 -9.89
C ALA A 39 -19.00 38.91 -8.85
N PRO A 40 -19.78 38.42 -7.88
CA PRO A 40 -19.29 37.47 -6.89
C PRO A 40 -18.89 36.16 -7.59
N LEU A 41 -17.76 35.60 -7.16
CA LEU A 41 -17.28 34.33 -7.68
C LEU A 41 -18.22 33.21 -7.25
N LEU A 42 -18.69 32.42 -8.21
CA LEU A 42 -19.39 31.18 -7.94
C LEU A 42 -18.40 30.11 -7.46
N GLY A 43 -17.25 30.04 -8.14
CA GLY A 43 -16.13 29.20 -7.77
C GLY A 43 -15.12 29.07 -8.90
N THR A 44 -14.12 28.24 -8.66
CA THR A 44 -13.14 27.81 -9.67
C THR A 44 -13.27 26.32 -9.90
N ALA A 45 -13.02 25.86 -11.12
CA ALA A 45 -12.94 24.44 -11.45
C ALA A 45 -11.68 24.15 -12.26
N ALA A 46 -11.01 23.05 -11.95
CA ALA A 46 -9.92 22.53 -12.76
C ALA A 46 -10.30 21.14 -13.30
N PHE A 47 -10.25 20.97 -14.61
CA PHE A 47 -10.63 19.75 -15.30
C PHE A 47 -10.05 19.75 -16.71
N ASP A 48 -9.72 18.58 -17.27
CA ASP A 48 -9.15 18.44 -18.61
C ASP A 48 -7.94 19.35 -18.91
N ALA A 49 -7.06 19.56 -17.93
CA ALA A 49 -5.92 20.49 -17.98
C ALA A 49 -6.29 21.98 -18.15
N GLU A 50 -7.58 22.31 -18.05
CA GLU A 50 -8.10 23.67 -18.03
C GLU A 50 -8.39 24.12 -16.60
N VAL A 51 -8.24 25.42 -16.36
CA VAL A 51 -8.76 26.08 -15.16
C VAL A 51 -9.73 27.15 -15.58
N VAL A 52 -10.93 27.08 -15.02
CA VAL A 52 -11.96 28.09 -15.21
C VAL A 52 -12.38 28.71 -13.89
N ALA A 53 -12.62 30.01 -13.92
CA ALA A 53 -13.29 30.74 -12.86
C ALA A 53 -14.66 31.16 -13.38
N LEU A 54 -15.70 30.96 -12.59
CA LEU A 54 -17.09 31.26 -12.98
C LEU A 54 -17.70 32.23 -11.98
N SER A 55 -18.46 33.19 -12.50
CA SER A 55 -19.45 33.96 -11.75
C SER A 55 -20.84 33.66 -12.32
N GLY A 56 -21.88 34.31 -11.77
CA GLY A 56 -23.24 34.18 -12.31
C GLY A 56 -23.39 34.66 -13.76
N THR A 57 -22.50 35.54 -14.23
CA THR A 57 -22.63 36.23 -15.54
C THR A 57 -21.35 36.25 -16.37
N GLU A 58 -20.20 35.92 -15.79
CA GLU A 58 -18.90 35.96 -16.45
C GLU A 58 -18.15 34.64 -16.23
N ALA A 59 -17.31 34.27 -17.19
CA ALA A 59 -16.39 33.15 -17.07
C ALA A 59 -15.01 33.54 -17.57
N TRP A 60 -13.99 32.95 -16.94
CA TRP A 60 -12.61 33.12 -17.33
C TRP A 60 -11.91 31.78 -17.41
N ARG A 61 -10.97 31.66 -18.34
CA ARG A 61 -10.05 30.54 -18.50
C ARG A 61 -8.63 31.01 -18.23
N LEU A 62 -7.91 30.28 -17.39
CA LEU A 62 -6.49 30.54 -17.15
C LEU A 62 -5.71 30.11 -18.40
N ALA A 63 -4.89 31.01 -18.94
CA ALA A 63 -4.01 30.67 -20.06
C ALA A 63 -3.02 29.55 -19.66
N ALA A 64 -2.58 28.73 -20.61
CA ALA A 64 -1.66 27.61 -20.36
C ALA A 64 -0.33 28.02 -19.69
N GLU A 65 0.09 29.27 -19.85
CA GLU A 65 1.27 29.84 -19.19
C GLU A 65 1.01 30.25 -17.72
N HIS A 66 -0.23 30.17 -17.26
CA HIS A 66 -0.71 30.58 -15.94
C HIS A 66 -0.46 32.05 -15.58
N ARG A 67 -0.34 32.92 -16.58
CA ARG A 67 0.00 34.36 -16.42
C ARG A 67 -1.15 35.33 -16.68
N ALA A 68 -2.22 34.89 -17.33
CA ALA A 68 -3.35 35.73 -17.64
C ALA A 68 -4.66 34.93 -17.70
N TRP A 69 -5.77 35.61 -17.49
CA TRP A 69 -7.12 35.08 -17.66
C TRP A 69 -7.73 35.57 -18.97
N LYS A 70 -8.28 34.67 -19.76
CA LYS A 70 -9.05 34.97 -20.97
C LYS A 70 -10.55 34.84 -20.66
N ARG A 71 -11.35 35.85 -21.01
CA ARG A 71 -12.81 35.79 -20.87
C ARG A 71 -13.39 34.73 -21.83
N LEU A 72 -14.39 34.00 -21.37
CA LEU A 72 -15.15 33.04 -22.16
C LEU A 72 -16.62 33.46 -22.22
N ASP A 73 -17.29 33.07 -23.30
CA ASP A 73 -18.74 33.17 -23.41
C ASP A 73 -19.39 32.21 -22.40
N TRP A 74 -20.19 32.76 -21.50
CA TRP A 74 -20.85 32.02 -20.43
C TRP A 74 -22.23 32.60 -20.13
N GLN A 75 -23.22 31.72 -20.10
CA GLN A 75 -24.58 32.04 -19.70
C GLN A 75 -25.19 30.84 -19.00
N LEU A 76 -25.81 31.09 -17.85
CA LEU A 76 -26.67 30.09 -17.22
C LEU A 76 -28.00 29.97 -18.00
N PRO A 77 -28.62 28.78 -18.02
CA PRO A 77 -29.96 28.61 -18.57
C PRO A 77 -30.97 29.60 -17.93
N ALA A 78 -31.94 30.06 -18.71
CA ALA A 78 -32.93 31.01 -18.22
C ALA A 78 -33.65 30.52 -16.96
N ASN A 79 -33.86 31.41 -15.99
CA ASN A 79 -34.49 31.14 -14.68
C ASN A 79 -33.73 30.15 -13.78
N THR A 80 -32.45 29.85 -14.06
CA THR A 80 -31.61 29.01 -13.21
C THR A 80 -30.56 29.82 -12.45
N THR A 81 -30.17 29.31 -11.29
CA THR A 81 -29.02 29.79 -10.53
C THR A 81 -28.07 28.62 -10.29
N ALA A 82 -26.78 28.91 -10.30
CA ALA A 82 -25.78 27.96 -9.86
C ALA A 82 -25.71 27.92 -8.32
N MET A 83 -25.64 26.72 -7.77
CA MET A 83 -25.71 26.46 -6.33
C MET A 83 -24.35 26.04 -5.76
N SER A 84 -23.64 25.18 -6.50
CA SER A 84 -22.33 24.64 -6.11
C SER A 84 -21.55 24.24 -7.37
N LEU A 85 -20.23 24.36 -7.30
CA LEU A 85 -19.29 23.95 -8.33
C LEU A 85 -18.25 23.01 -7.73
N THR A 86 -18.16 21.80 -8.28
CA THR A 86 -17.18 20.79 -7.83
C THR A 86 -16.33 20.31 -9.00
N SER A 87 -15.06 19.99 -8.74
CA SER A 87 -14.19 19.36 -9.74
C SER A 87 -13.09 18.52 -9.09
N ASN A 88 -12.58 17.53 -9.82
CA ASN A 88 -11.55 16.61 -9.33
C ASN A 88 -10.22 16.67 -10.11
N GLY A 89 -10.08 17.63 -11.05
CA GLY A 89 -8.94 17.72 -11.96
C GLY A 89 -9.16 17.02 -13.30
N ARG A 90 -10.21 16.18 -13.44
CA ARG A 90 -10.60 15.52 -14.69
C ARG A 90 -11.96 15.98 -15.17
N GLU A 91 -12.91 16.08 -14.25
CA GLU A 91 -14.28 16.49 -14.54
C GLU A 91 -14.70 17.61 -13.59
N ALA A 92 -15.65 18.43 -14.06
CA ALA A 92 -16.30 19.45 -13.25
C ALA A 92 -17.81 19.38 -13.44
N TYR A 93 -18.53 19.58 -12.34
CA TYR A 93 -19.99 19.57 -12.30
C TYR A 93 -20.52 20.81 -11.60
N LEU A 94 -21.63 21.31 -12.13
CA LEU A 94 -22.38 22.41 -11.59
C LEU A 94 -23.73 21.91 -11.09
N LEU A 95 -24.03 22.20 -9.83
CA LEU A 95 -25.37 22.04 -9.28
C LEU A 95 -26.20 23.27 -9.63
N LEU A 96 -27.38 23.04 -10.17
CA LEU A 96 -28.27 24.06 -10.69
C LEU A 96 -29.63 23.95 -9.99
N GLY A 97 -30.25 25.11 -9.76
CA GLY A 97 -31.56 25.20 -9.14
C GLY A 97 -32.37 26.38 -9.68
N ALA A 98 -33.65 26.45 -9.31
CA ALA A 98 -34.49 27.59 -9.65
C ALA A 98 -34.06 28.82 -8.83
N ALA A 99 -33.87 29.96 -9.51
CA ALA A 99 -33.39 31.19 -8.86
C ALA A 99 -34.30 31.68 -7.71
N ALA A 100 -35.60 31.40 -7.80
CA ALA A 100 -36.60 31.82 -6.81
C ALA A 100 -36.56 31.00 -5.51
N THR A 101 -36.29 29.69 -5.60
CA THR A 101 -36.38 28.78 -4.45
C THR A 101 -35.02 28.38 -3.90
N ARG A 102 -33.94 28.58 -4.66
CA ARG A 102 -32.57 28.13 -4.33
C ARG A 102 -32.52 26.65 -3.94
N VAL A 103 -33.37 25.83 -4.57
CA VAL A 103 -33.38 24.38 -4.42
C VAL A 103 -32.73 23.79 -5.66
N THR A 104 -31.76 22.90 -5.46
CA THR A 104 -31.05 22.17 -6.52
C THR A 104 -31.95 21.05 -7.05
N ASP A 105 -32.27 21.09 -8.33
CA ASP A 105 -33.11 20.09 -9.00
C ASP A 105 -32.37 19.34 -10.13
N ARG A 106 -31.20 19.84 -10.54
CA ARG A 106 -30.42 19.26 -11.64
C ARG A 106 -28.92 19.48 -11.45
N ALA A 107 -28.14 18.65 -12.13
CA ALA A 107 -26.70 18.78 -12.23
C ALA A 107 -26.30 18.85 -13.71
N ALA A 108 -25.23 19.56 -14.02
CA ALA A 108 -24.68 19.63 -15.37
C ALA A 108 -23.17 19.49 -15.35
N GLN A 109 -22.62 18.76 -16.32
CA GLN A 109 -21.18 18.66 -16.52
C GLN A 109 -20.69 19.91 -17.28
N LEU A 110 -19.62 20.54 -16.80
CA LEU A 110 -18.98 21.64 -17.51
C LEU A 110 -18.13 21.09 -18.64
N LYS A 111 -18.16 21.78 -19.79
CA LYS A 111 -17.25 21.58 -20.90
C LYS A 111 -16.74 22.92 -21.39
N VAL A 112 -15.43 23.00 -21.61
CA VAL A 112 -14.81 24.16 -22.26
C VAL A 112 -14.72 23.88 -23.75
N GLU A 113 -15.41 24.69 -24.54
CA GLU A 113 -15.22 24.81 -25.99
C GLU A 113 -14.36 26.04 -26.27
N SER A 114 -13.74 26.13 -27.46
CA SER A 114 -12.65 27.08 -27.79
C SER A 114 -12.73 28.46 -27.12
N ASP A 115 -13.90 29.11 -27.16
CA ASP A 115 -14.15 30.42 -26.56
C ASP A 115 -15.41 30.46 -25.65
N SER A 116 -16.00 29.33 -25.28
CA SER A 116 -17.23 29.29 -24.47
C SER A 116 -17.25 28.15 -23.45
N VAL A 117 -17.92 28.36 -22.32
CA VAL A 117 -18.22 27.28 -21.36
C VAL A 117 -19.64 26.78 -21.60
N ARG A 118 -19.78 25.49 -21.91
CA ARG A 118 -21.06 24.82 -22.13
C ARG A 118 -21.41 23.90 -20.97
N LEU A 119 -22.71 23.75 -20.73
CA LEU A 119 -23.27 22.82 -19.76
C LEU A 119 -23.90 21.64 -20.50
N ARG A 120 -23.46 20.43 -20.18
CA ARG A 120 -24.14 19.20 -20.58
C ARG A 120 -25.02 18.75 -19.42
N GLU A 121 -26.32 18.89 -19.57
CA GLU A 121 -27.28 18.48 -18.54
C GLU A 121 -27.20 16.96 -18.28
N LEU A 122 -27.25 16.62 -17.00
CA LEU A 122 -27.44 15.25 -16.51
C LEU A 122 -28.94 15.00 -16.29
N PRO A 123 -29.38 13.74 -16.08
CA PRO A 123 -30.74 13.46 -15.66
C PRO A 123 -31.13 14.30 -14.44
N ALA A 124 -32.39 14.74 -14.37
CA ALA A 124 -32.91 15.50 -13.24
C ALA A 124 -32.72 14.70 -11.94
N LEU A 125 -32.44 15.41 -10.84
CA LEU A 125 -32.33 14.77 -9.54
C LEU A 125 -33.71 14.20 -9.15
N PRO A 126 -33.78 12.97 -8.60
CA PRO A 126 -35.05 12.39 -8.18
C PRO A 126 -35.78 13.20 -7.10
N GLN A 127 -35.01 13.96 -6.31
CA GLN A 127 -35.47 14.80 -5.23
C GLN A 127 -34.79 16.16 -5.33
N ALA A 128 -35.54 17.24 -5.15
CA ALA A 128 -35.01 18.59 -5.10
C ALA A 128 -34.37 18.87 -3.73
N LEU A 129 -33.14 19.39 -3.71
CA LEU A 129 -32.29 19.49 -2.51
C LEU A 129 -31.85 20.93 -2.19
N ARG A 130 -32.04 21.34 -0.93
CA ARG A 130 -31.45 22.53 -0.30
C ARG A 130 -30.05 22.21 0.22
N ASP A 131 -29.20 23.24 0.25
CA ASP A 131 -27.81 23.16 0.74
C ASP A 131 -27.07 21.97 0.12
N ALA A 132 -27.23 21.83 -1.20
CA ALA A 132 -26.72 20.68 -1.93
C ALA A 132 -25.23 20.84 -2.22
N HIS A 133 -24.46 19.81 -1.91
CA HIS A 133 -23.04 19.70 -2.18
C HIS A 133 -22.75 18.50 -3.08
N ALA A 134 -21.72 18.61 -3.91
CA ALA A 134 -21.33 17.55 -4.83
C ALA A 134 -19.86 17.16 -4.67
N ALA A 135 -19.58 15.87 -4.87
CA ALA A 135 -18.23 15.33 -4.84
C ALA A 135 -18.07 14.24 -5.88
N ILE A 136 -16.87 14.16 -6.46
CA ILE A 136 -16.58 13.24 -7.56
C ILE A 136 -15.61 12.17 -7.08
N GLY A 137 -16.09 10.92 -7.04
CA GLY A 137 -15.26 9.73 -6.83
C GLY A 137 -15.03 9.00 -8.16
N THR A 138 -15.34 7.71 -8.19
CA THR A 138 -15.52 6.98 -9.46
C THR A 138 -16.78 7.43 -10.21
N THR A 139 -17.74 7.98 -9.48
CA THR A 139 -18.98 8.57 -9.98
C THR A 139 -19.29 9.86 -9.21
N LEU A 140 -20.28 10.62 -9.70
CA LEU A 140 -20.75 11.84 -9.05
C LEU A 140 -21.70 11.50 -7.89
N PHE A 141 -21.46 12.13 -6.74
CA PHE A 141 -22.35 12.10 -5.58
C PHE A 141 -22.89 13.49 -5.30
N VAL A 142 -24.17 13.58 -4.92
CA VAL A 142 -24.85 14.81 -4.51
C VAL A 142 -25.55 14.58 -3.19
N ALA A 143 -25.31 15.44 -2.22
CA ALA A 143 -25.86 15.34 -0.87
C ALA A 143 -26.55 16.66 -0.51
N GLY A 144 -27.71 16.61 0.14
CA GLY A 144 -28.45 17.81 0.54
C GLY A 144 -29.70 17.43 1.33
N MET A 145 -30.55 18.41 1.62
CA MET A 145 -31.79 18.20 2.38
C MET A 145 -33.02 18.48 1.53
N ASP A 146 -34.09 17.72 1.70
CA ASP A 146 -35.37 18.05 1.07
C ASP A 146 -36.10 19.20 1.80
N GLU A 147 -37.28 19.57 1.31
CA GLU A 147 -38.09 20.63 1.92
C GLU A 147 -38.56 20.32 3.35
N GLN A 148 -38.63 19.04 3.71
CA GLN A 148 -39.03 18.58 5.04
C GLN A 148 -37.83 18.53 6.01
N GLY A 149 -36.62 18.82 5.54
CA GLY A 149 -35.39 18.76 6.31
C GLY A 149 -34.80 17.35 6.41
N THR A 150 -35.24 16.41 5.57
CA THR A 150 -34.68 15.05 5.52
C THR A 150 -33.41 15.06 4.66
N ALA A 151 -32.33 14.48 5.19
CA ALA A 151 -31.09 14.32 4.46
C ALA A 151 -31.22 13.29 3.35
N HIS A 152 -30.59 13.57 2.20
CA HIS A 152 -30.54 12.69 1.05
C HIS A 152 -29.13 12.63 0.48
N LEU A 153 -28.73 11.44 0.01
CA LEU A 153 -27.49 11.21 -0.75
C LEU A 153 -27.87 10.53 -2.07
N ALA A 154 -27.46 11.11 -3.20
CA ALA A 154 -27.69 10.57 -4.53
C ALA A 154 -26.34 10.21 -5.17
N ARG A 155 -26.29 9.07 -5.85
CA ARG A 155 -25.14 8.61 -6.65
C ARG A 155 -25.54 8.52 -8.12
N LEU A 156 -24.69 9.03 -9.01
CA LEU A 156 -24.90 8.94 -10.45
C LEU A 156 -24.31 7.64 -10.99
N ASP A 157 -25.16 6.70 -11.36
CA ASP A 157 -24.76 5.43 -11.94
C ASP A 157 -24.87 5.47 -13.46
N SER A 158 -24.05 4.66 -14.13
CA SER A 158 -24.08 4.49 -15.58
C SER A 158 -24.04 3.01 -15.92
N ASP A 159 -25.01 2.56 -16.70
CA ASP A 159 -25.13 1.19 -17.16
C ASP A 159 -25.45 1.13 -18.67
N ALA A 160 -25.80 -0.05 -19.19
CA ALA A 160 -26.12 -0.25 -20.60
C ALA A 160 -27.36 0.54 -21.08
N THR A 161 -28.22 0.99 -20.15
CA THR A 161 -29.46 1.73 -20.44
C THR A 161 -29.28 3.24 -20.37
N GLY A 162 -28.17 3.71 -19.79
CA GLY A 162 -27.80 5.12 -19.72
C GLY A 162 -27.34 5.52 -18.33
N THR A 163 -27.33 6.84 -18.10
CA THR A 163 -26.97 7.42 -16.80
C THR A 163 -28.24 7.67 -16.00
N HIS A 164 -28.25 7.28 -14.72
CA HIS A 164 -29.39 7.46 -13.82
C HIS A 164 -28.95 7.69 -12.37
N TRP A 165 -29.82 8.30 -11.55
CA TRP A 165 -29.55 8.54 -10.14
C TRP A 165 -30.05 7.38 -9.27
N GLN A 166 -29.18 6.89 -8.38
CA GLN A 166 -29.55 6.00 -7.29
C GLN A 166 -29.56 6.78 -5.96
N MET A 167 -30.70 6.76 -5.26
CA MET A 167 -30.80 7.32 -3.92
C MET A 167 -30.21 6.35 -2.88
N LEU A 168 -29.35 6.88 -2.03
CA LEU A 168 -28.73 6.22 -0.90
C LEU A 168 -29.30 6.79 0.41
N PRO A 169 -29.19 6.06 1.54
CA PRO A 169 -29.64 6.58 2.83
C PRO A 169 -28.97 7.92 3.17
N GLY A 170 -29.76 8.90 3.63
CA GLY A 170 -29.25 10.17 4.16
C GLY A 170 -28.55 10.00 5.52
N TRP A 171 -27.83 11.04 5.96
CA TRP A 171 -27.10 10.99 7.22
C TRP A 171 -28.03 11.09 8.44
N PRO A 172 -27.67 10.46 9.59
CA PRO A 172 -28.58 10.38 10.74
C PRO A 172 -28.86 11.69 11.50
N PRO A 173 -27.88 12.59 11.74
CA PRO A 173 -28.14 13.82 12.51
C PRO A 173 -28.97 14.84 11.75
N ALA A 174 -29.82 15.58 12.45
CA ALA A 174 -30.39 16.82 11.91
C ALA A 174 -29.30 17.88 11.79
N GLY A 175 -29.04 18.36 10.57
CA GLY A 175 -28.04 19.37 10.29
C GLY A 175 -27.79 19.54 8.80
N THR A 176 -27.40 20.75 8.39
CA THR A 176 -27.04 21.08 7.02
C THR A 176 -25.66 20.51 6.71
N ALA A 177 -25.50 19.90 5.54
CA ALA A 177 -24.18 19.60 5.02
C ALA A 177 -23.45 20.92 4.74
N SER A 178 -22.17 21.01 5.11
CA SER A 178 -21.28 22.13 4.72
C SER A 178 -20.26 21.72 3.66
N SER A 179 -20.00 20.42 3.52
CA SER A 179 -19.07 19.88 2.52
C SER A 179 -19.33 18.41 2.25
N LEU A 180 -19.01 17.97 1.04
CA LEU A 180 -19.02 16.57 0.61
C LEU A 180 -17.67 16.19 0.01
N ALA A 181 -17.17 15.00 0.32
CA ALA A 181 -15.99 14.41 -0.32
C ALA A 181 -16.17 12.91 -0.51
N VAL A 182 -15.49 12.34 -1.50
CA VAL A 182 -15.46 10.89 -1.72
C VAL A 182 -14.02 10.45 -1.79
N GLN A 183 -13.62 9.50 -0.94
CA GLN A 183 -12.27 8.93 -0.94
C GLN A 183 -12.35 7.42 -0.87
N THR A 184 -11.73 6.76 -1.85
CA THR A 184 -11.81 5.31 -2.09
C THR A 184 -13.28 4.87 -2.16
N SER A 185 -13.78 4.10 -1.18
CA SER A 185 -15.16 3.62 -1.11
C SER A 185 -16.01 4.37 -0.09
N GLY A 186 -15.44 5.37 0.59
CA GLY A 186 -16.12 6.16 1.62
C GLY A 186 -16.64 7.49 1.08
N VAL A 187 -17.88 7.82 1.44
CA VAL A 187 -18.45 9.16 1.26
C VAL A 187 -18.36 9.90 2.59
N TYR A 188 -17.85 11.13 2.57
CA TYR A 188 -17.58 11.94 3.74
C TYR A 188 -18.44 13.21 3.67
N VAL A 189 -19.33 13.39 4.64
CA VAL A 189 -20.17 14.60 4.75
C VAL A 189 -19.77 15.34 6.02
N THR A 190 -19.46 16.62 5.86
CA THR A 190 -19.30 17.53 7.00
C THR A 190 -20.67 18.12 7.34
N ILE A 191 -21.10 17.97 8.59
CA ILE A 191 -22.40 18.43 9.08
C ILE A 191 -22.17 19.51 10.14
N ALA A 192 -22.80 20.66 9.96
CA ALA A 192 -22.83 21.71 10.98
C ALA A 192 -23.84 21.40 12.08
N SER A 193 -23.50 21.69 13.34
CA SER A 193 -24.44 21.63 14.45
C SER A 193 -25.58 22.63 14.28
N ALA A 194 -26.73 22.39 14.90
CA ALA A 194 -27.89 23.27 14.80
C ALA A 194 -27.62 24.72 15.27
N ASP A 195 -26.64 24.93 16.16
CA ASP A 195 -26.20 26.27 16.60
C ASP A 195 -25.10 26.86 15.70
N GLY A 196 -24.66 26.13 14.66
CA GLY A 196 -23.66 26.53 13.69
C GLY A 196 -22.26 26.75 14.26
N ARG A 197 -21.98 26.30 15.49
CA ARG A 197 -20.69 26.55 16.15
C ARG A 197 -19.65 25.45 15.92
N THR A 198 -20.10 24.23 15.72
CA THR A 198 -19.24 23.05 15.58
C THR A 198 -19.61 22.26 14.34
N GLU A 199 -18.65 21.56 13.77
CA GLU A 199 -18.90 20.66 12.65
C GLU A 199 -18.39 19.25 12.99
N ARG A 200 -19.09 18.24 12.47
CA ARG A 200 -18.69 16.85 12.58
C ARG A 200 -18.64 16.21 11.21
N LEU A 201 -17.63 15.38 11.01
CA LEU A 201 -17.46 14.57 9.82
C LEU A 201 -18.15 13.23 10.01
N TRP A 202 -18.99 12.88 9.04
CA TRP A 202 -19.68 11.60 8.96
C TRP A 202 -19.20 10.83 7.74
N ARG A 203 -19.02 9.52 7.90
CA ARG A 203 -18.59 8.63 6.83
C ARG A 203 -19.69 7.63 6.53
N TRP A 204 -20.04 7.50 5.26
CA TRP A 204 -20.85 6.41 4.75
C TRP A 204 -19.99 5.42 3.98
N SER A 205 -20.26 4.13 4.17
CA SER A 205 -19.80 3.05 3.29
C SER A 205 -20.96 2.07 3.05
N ALA A 206 -20.88 1.33 1.95
CA ALA A 206 -21.89 0.31 1.64
C ALA A 206 -21.96 -0.82 2.70
N GLU A 207 -20.86 -1.09 3.40
CA GLU A 207 -20.77 -2.14 4.42
C GLU A 207 -21.27 -1.67 5.78
N ASP A 208 -20.89 -0.46 6.19
CA ASP A 208 -21.07 0.02 7.56
C ASP A 208 -22.23 1.01 7.73
N GLY A 209 -22.79 1.51 6.62
CA GLY A 209 -23.72 2.64 6.63
C GLY A 209 -23.04 3.92 7.13
N TRP A 210 -23.84 4.84 7.68
CA TRP A 210 -23.34 6.09 8.27
C TRP A 210 -22.74 5.87 9.65
N ARG A 211 -21.55 6.41 9.87
CA ARG A 211 -20.88 6.47 11.16
C ARG A 211 -20.29 7.85 11.41
N ASP A 212 -20.28 8.25 12.68
CA ASP A 212 -19.51 9.39 13.14
C ASP A 212 -18.02 9.12 12.93
N ALA A 213 -17.34 9.98 12.17
CA ALA A 213 -15.96 9.76 11.77
C ALA A 213 -14.98 10.59 12.60
N ALA A 214 -15.24 11.89 12.78
CA ALA A 214 -14.43 12.78 13.60
C ALA A 214 -15.13 14.11 13.87
N ALA A 215 -14.75 14.78 14.96
CA ALA A 215 -15.00 16.22 15.08
C ALA A 215 -14.10 16.98 14.11
N VAL A 216 -14.62 18.05 13.50
CA VAL A 216 -13.82 18.95 12.67
C VAL A 216 -13.13 19.98 13.58
N PRO A 217 -11.83 20.28 13.41
CA PRO A 217 -11.11 21.25 14.23
C PRO A 217 -11.61 22.71 14.14
N GLY A 218 -12.47 23.01 13.17
CA GLY A 218 -13.00 24.35 12.88
C GLY A 218 -14.19 24.26 11.93
N LYS A 219 -14.42 25.34 11.16
CA LYS A 219 -15.45 25.37 10.11
C LYS A 219 -14.82 25.11 8.74
N VAL A 220 -15.35 24.13 8.03
CA VAL A 220 -14.96 23.82 6.65
C VAL A 220 -15.53 24.89 5.71
N ALA A 221 -14.70 25.40 4.82
CA ALA A 221 -15.17 26.24 3.73
C ALA A 221 -16.01 25.37 2.77
N PRO A 222 -17.22 25.82 2.36
CA PRO A 222 -18.07 25.06 1.45
C PRO A 222 -17.33 24.62 0.18
N ASP A 223 -17.62 23.40 -0.27
CA ASP A 223 -17.07 22.81 -1.49
C ASP A 223 -15.53 22.76 -1.59
N SER A 224 -14.83 22.97 -0.47
CA SER A 224 -13.36 22.95 -0.43
C SER A 224 -12.74 21.56 -0.31
N ALA A 225 -13.58 20.53 -0.07
CA ALA A 225 -13.08 19.21 0.23
C ALA A 225 -12.67 18.43 -1.03
N ARG A 226 -11.51 17.78 -0.96
CA ARG A 226 -10.95 17.02 -2.08
C ARG A 226 -10.20 15.78 -1.61
N ALA A 227 -10.47 14.64 -2.23
CA ALA A 227 -9.64 13.45 -2.05
C ALA A 227 -8.24 13.61 -2.66
N ILE A 228 -7.23 13.12 -1.93
CA ILE A 228 -5.85 13.07 -2.38
C ILE A 228 -5.16 11.79 -1.91
N GLY A 229 -4.32 11.22 -2.76
CA GLY A 229 -3.71 9.90 -2.52
C GLY A 229 -4.76 8.81 -2.27
N GLN A 230 -4.40 7.79 -1.50
CA GLN A 230 -5.29 6.65 -1.21
C GLN A 230 -6.14 6.82 0.06
N ALA A 231 -5.73 7.70 0.97
CA ALA A 231 -6.29 7.73 2.32
C ALA A 231 -6.44 9.14 2.92
N HIS A 232 -6.33 10.21 2.10
CA HIS A 232 -6.45 11.58 2.60
C HIS A 232 -7.57 12.35 1.90
N VAL A 233 -8.17 13.28 2.64
CA VAL A 233 -9.04 14.32 2.11
C VAL A 233 -8.53 15.66 2.59
N LEU A 234 -8.29 16.58 1.67
CA LEU A 234 -7.93 17.96 1.96
C LEU A 234 -9.18 18.79 2.22
N TYR A 235 -9.10 19.69 3.19
CA TYR A 235 -10.12 20.64 3.55
C TYR A 235 -9.52 22.01 3.78
N LEU A 236 -10.25 23.05 3.42
CA LEU A 236 -9.96 24.41 3.87
C LEU A 236 -10.74 24.66 5.16
N VAL A 237 -10.05 24.77 6.29
CA VAL A 237 -10.66 24.86 7.62
C VAL A 237 -10.34 26.20 8.26
N ARG A 238 -11.36 26.90 8.77
CA ARG A 238 -11.20 28.16 9.50
C ARG A 238 -11.42 27.92 10.99
N ALA A 239 -10.46 28.33 11.81
CA ALA A 239 -10.65 28.35 13.25
C ALA A 239 -11.72 29.39 13.66
N ALA A 240 -12.22 29.32 14.88
CA ALA A 240 -13.21 30.28 15.36
C ALA A 240 -12.68 31.74 15.30
N GLY A 241 -13.54 32.68 14.89
CA GLY A 241 -13.20 34.10 14.71
C GLY A 241 -12.68 34.45 13.32
N ASP A 242 -11.99 35.59 13.17
CA ASP A 242 -11.40 36.07 11.91
C ASP A 242 -10.02 35.45 11.58
N ALA A 243 -9.75 34.27 12.15
CA ALA A 243 -8.51 33.55 11.88
C ALA A 243 -8.40 33.18 10.39
N PRO A 244 -7.19 33.21 9.79
CA PRO A 244 -7.01 32.79 8.41
C PRO A 244 -7.39 31.31 8.25
N ALA A 245 -7.88 30.96 7.07
CA ALA A 245 -8.14 29.58 6.73
C ALA A 245 -6.81 28.79 6.69
N GLN A 246 -6.88 27.52 7.05
CA GLN A 246 -5.76 26.59 7.02
C GLN A 246 -6.11 25.42 6.11
N LEU A 247 -5.15 25.01 5.27
CA LEU A 247 -5.28 23.77 4.54
C LEU A 247 -4.97 22.62 5.49
N MET A 248 -5.95 21.74 5.72
CA MET A 248 -5.83 20.59 6.60
C MET A 248 -6.08 19.31 5.82
N SER A 249 -5.42 18.22 6.21
CA SER A 249 -5.69 16.88 5.71
C SER A 249 -6.37 16.04 6.79
N TYR A 250 -7.46 15.38 6.43
CA TYR A 250 -8.06 14.32 7.21
C TYR A 250 -7.60 12.96 6.67
N HIS A 251 -7.04 12.11 7.54
CA HIS A 251 -6.63 10.77 7.16
C HIS A 251 -7.74 9.76 7.47
N THR A 252 -8.22 9.08 6.42
CA THR A 252 -9.43 8.26 6.46
C THR A 252 -9.29 6.96 7.23
N ILE A 253 -8.07 6.49 7.48
CA ILE A 253 -7.78 5.26 8.23
C ILE A 253 -7.61 5.55 9.72
N THR A 254 -6.81 6.54 10.08
CA THR A 254 -6.52 6.89 11.49
C THR A 254 -7.61 7.77 12.11
N GLY A 255 -8.41 8.44 11.27
CA GLY A 255 -9.41 9.40 11.69
C GLY A 255 -8.81 10.70 12.27
N SER A 256 -7.55 10.99 11.94
CA SER A 256 -6.82 12.14 12.48
C SER A 256 -6.74 13.28 11.49
N TRP A 257 -6.73 14.50 12.02
CA TRP A 257 -6.56 15.75 11.29
C TRP A 257 -5.14 16.27 11.44
N ALA A 258 -4.56 16.80 10.36
CA ALA A 258 -3.29 17.51 10.38
C ALA A 258 -3.38 18.81 9.61
N THR A 259 -2.77 19.87 10.14
CA THR A 259 -2.53 21.11 9.39
C THR A 259 -1.36 20.90 8.44
N LEU A 260 -1.52 21.23 7.16
CA LEU A 260 -0.41 21.20 6.21
C LEU A 260 0.43 22.47 6.38
N PRO A 261 1.72 22.36 6.77
CA PRO A 261 2.55 23.52 7.07
C PRO A 261 2.79 24.39 5.84
N ASN A 262 2.86 25.70 6.03
CA ASN A 262 3.19 26.69 4.98
C ASN A 262 2.20 26.74 3.79
N ALA A 263 0.98 26.24 3.94
CA ALA A 263 -0.09 26.48 2.98
C ALA A 263 -0.57 27.95 3.11
N GLY A 264 0.00 28.85 2.30
CA GLY A 264 -0.36 30.27 2.24
C GLY A 264 -1.73 30.53 1.61
N VAL A 265 -2.80 30.01 2.22
CA VAL A 265 -4.19 30.12 1.74
C VAL A 265 -4.96 31.30 2.35
N GLY A 266 -4.36 32.02 3.31
CA GLY A 266 -4.84 33.33 3.78
C GLY A 266 -6.33 33.36 4.15
N GLN A 267 -7.08 34.26 3.52
CA GLN A 267 -8.52 34.44 3.72
C GLN A 267 -9.37 33.71 2.66
N ALA A 268 -8.81 32.68 2.02
CA ALA A 268 -9.50 31.91 0.99
C ALA A 268 -10.91 31.50 1.42
N GLN A 269 -11.84 31.70 0.49
CA GLN A 269 -13.26 31.37 0.64
C GLN A 269 -13.61 30.13 -0.18
N HIS A 270 -12.91 29.94 -1.30
CA HIS A 270 -13.07 28.79 -2.18
C HIS A 270 -11.74 28.07 -2.31
N ALA A 271 -11.80 26.73 -2.40
CA ALA A 271 -10.68 25.92 -2.81
C ALA A 271 -11.19 24.79 -3.70
N VAL A 272 -10.42 24.45 -4.73
CA VAL A 272 -10.76 23.38 -5.65
C VAL A 272 -9.54 22.52 -5.94
N ALA A 273 -9.78 21.34 -6.49
CA ALA A 273 -8.75 20.46 -7.04
C ALA A 273 -7.78 21.19 -7.97
N TRP A 274 -6.48 21.08 -7.68
CA TRP A 274 -5.39 21.48 -8.56
C TRP A 274 -4.17 20.60 -8.32
N GLY A 275 -3.65 19.93 -9.35
CA GLY A 275 -2.48 19.04 -9.23
C GLY A 275 -2.57 18.12 -8.01
N ASN A 276 -1.51 18.11 -7.20
CA ASN A 276 -1.40 17.41 -5.91
C ASN A 276 -1.77 18.28 -4.70
N GLY A 277 -2.67 19.26 -4.86
CA GLY A 277 -3.13 20.10 -3.76
C GLY A 277 -4.42 20.84 -4.11
N VAL A 278 -4.43 22.16 -3.93
CA VAL A 278 -5.62 23.00 -4.18
C VAL A 278 -5.27 24.29 -4.91
N LEU A 279 -6.22 24.79 -5.69
CA LEU A 279 -6.28 26.16 -6.15
C LEU A 279 -7.30 26.87 -5.28
N TRP A 280 -6.93 28.01 -4.71
CA TRP A 280 -7.78 28.79 -3.82
C TRP A 280 -8.09 30.16 -4.41
N ALA A 281 -9.22 30.72 -4.00
CA ALA A 281 -9.65 32.06 -4.37
C ALA A 281 -10.18 32.84 -3.17
N THR A 282 -9.88 34.14 -3.15
CA THR A 282 -10.34 35.10 -2.14
C THR A 282 -10.96 36.30 -2.83
N ASP A 283 -12.20 36.63 -2.48
CA ASP A 283 -12.82 37.89 -2.87
C ASP A 283 -12.35 39.00 -1.91
N THR A 284 -11.74 40.06 -2.47
CA THR A 284 -11.18 41.16 -1.66
C THR A 284 -12.17 42.30 -1.40
N HIS A 285 -13.46 42.16 -1.69
CA HIS A 285 -14.51 43.20 -1.55
C HIS A 285 -14.29 44.48 -2.38
N GLU A 286 -13.12 44.66 -3.01
CA GLU A 286 -12.76 45.79 -3.88
C GLU A 286 -12.95 45.48 -5.38
N GLY A 287 -13.74 44.46 -5.73
CA GLY A 287 -13.94 44.04 -7.12
C GLY A 287 -12.73 43.31 -7.72
N ARG A 288 -11.90 42.71 -6.86
CA ARG A 288 -10.71 41.96 -7.22
C ARG A 288 -10.73 40.59 -6.54
N ILE A 289 -10.55 39.54 -7.33
CA ILE A 289 -10.43 38.16 -6.86
C ILE A 289 -8.95 37.78 -6.90
N GLU A 290 -8.39 37.45 -5.74
CA GLU A 290 -7.03 36.92 -5.64
C GLU A 290 -7.05 35.40 -5.69
N LEU A 291 -6.17 34.83 -6.51
CA LEU A 291 -6.06 33.38 -6.70
C LEU A 291 -4.62 32.92 -6.47
N GLY A 292 -4.49 31.68 -6.02
CA GLY A 292 -3.20 31.02 -5.90
C GLY A 292 -3.37 29.51 -5.88
N SER A 293 -2.26 28.79 -6.02
CA SER A 293 -2.21 27.34 -5.81
C SER A 293 -1.33 26.99 -4.61
N ALA A 294 -1.66 25.87 -3.98
CA ALA A 294 -0.87 25.24 -2.94
C ALA A 294 -0.79 23.74 -3.25
N GLU A 295 0.38 23.26 -3.66
CA GLU A 295 0.62 21.88 -4.08
C GLU A 295 1.52 21.15 -3.08
N ILE A 296 1.17 19.89 -2.78
CA ILE A 296 2.01 19.03 -1.95
C ILE A 296 3.14 18.49 -2.83
N GLU A 297 4.37 18.62 -2.35
CA GLU A 297 5.55 18.01 -2.95
C GLU A 297 6.09 16.93 -2.03
N SER A 298 6.20 15.71 -2.59
CA SER A 298 6.80 14.58 -1.89
C SER A 298 8.32 14.66 -1.96
N GLY A 299 8.94 14.87 -0.81
CA GLY A 299 10.39 14.78 -0.63
C GLY A 299 10.89 13.33 -0.60
N LYS A 300 12.23 13.20 -0.65
CA LYS A 300 12.95 11.93 -0.52
C LYS A 300 14.01 12.06 0.59
N ALA A 301 14.13 11.04 1.43
CA ALA A 301 15.18 10.93 2.43
C ALA A 301 16.32 10.04 1.91
N LEU A 302 17.36 10.67 1.35
CA LEU A 302 18.50 9.96 0.78
C LEU A 302 19.24 9.13 1.84
N LEU A 303 19.65 7.92 1.46
CA LEU A 303 20.45 7.04 2.32
C LEU A 303 21.80 7.68 2.65
N LYS A 304 22.14 7.69 3.93
CA LYS A 304 23.41 8.26 4.40
C LYS A 304 24.51 7.19 4.32
N TRP A 305 25.76 7.61 4.41
CA TRP A 305 26.92 6.71 4.24
C TRP A 305 26.89 5.50 5.20
N LEU A 306 26.37 5.68 6.42
CA LEU A 306 26.25 4.59 7.39
C LEU A 306 25.19 3.57 6.99
N ASP A 307 24.10 4.00 6.35
CA ASP A 307 23.09 3.10 5.80
C ASP A 307 23.69 2.22 4.70
N TRP A 308 24.45 2.84 3.80
CA TRP A 308 25.19 2.15 2.75
C TRP A 308 26.21 1.16 3.31
N LEU A 309 26.97 1.55 4.34
CA LEU A 309 27.94 0.67 4.99
C LEU A 309 27.25 -0.60 5.52
N VAL A 310 26.12 -0.45 6.21
CA VAL A 310 25.36 -1.60 6.75
C VAL A 310 24.87 -2.51 5.62
N ILE A 311 24.34 -1.94 4.54
CA ILE A 311 23.88 -2.71 3.36
C ILE A 311 25.05 -3.47 2.73
N VAL A 312 26.20 -2.82 2.51
CA VAL A 312 27.39 -3.45 1.91
C VAL A 312 27.93 -4.57 2.79
N VAL A 313 28.01 -4.36 4.11
CA VAL A 313 28.45 -5.40 5.06
C VAL A 313 27.51 -6.60 5.02
N TYR A 314 26.19 -6.37 4.97
CA TYR A 314 25.19 -7.42 4.83
C TYR A 314 25.40 -8.25 3.54
N LEU A 315 25.51 -7.58 2.39
CA LEU A 315 25.70 -8.21 1.08
C LEU A 315 27.02 -9.00 1.01
N ALA A 316 28.11 -8.43 1.51
CA ALA A 316 29.41 -9.10 1.60
C ALA A 316 29.33 -10.36 2.48
N GLY A 317 28.58 -10.29 3.58
CA GLY A 317 28.30 -11.45 4.43
C GLY A 317 27.58 -12.57 3.68
N MET A 318 26.61 -12.24 2.82
CA MET A 318 25.88 -13.24 2.02
C MET A 318 26.79 -13.93 1.00
N ILE A 319 27.63 -13.16 0.29
CA ILE A 319 28.65 -13.72 -0.61
C ILE A 319 29.63 -14.61 0.17
N GLY A 320 30.09 -14.15 1.34
CA GLY A 320 31.02 -14.90 2.19
C GLY A 320 30.48 -16.30 2.56
N ILE A 321 29.18 -16.42 2.85
CA ILE A 321 28.54 -17.71 3.11
C ILE A 321 28.53 -18.59 1.85
N GLY A 322 28.19 -18.02 0.68
CA GLY A 322 28.21 -18.74 -0.59
C GLY A 322 29.60 -19.28 -0.94
N VAL A 323 30.63 -18.44 -0.84
CA VAL A 323 32.03 -18.80 -1.09
C VAL A 323 32.52 -19.87 -0.10
N TYR A 324 32.14 -19.76 1.17
CA TYR A 324 32.51 -20.75 2.19
C TYR A 324 31.98 -22.16 1.86
N PHE A 325 30.71 -22.28 1.46
CA PHE A 325 30.15 -23.58 1.07
C PHE A 325 30.73 -24.09 -0.24
N TYR A 326 30.94 -23.22 -1.23
CA TYR A 326 31.62 -23.58 -2.47
C TYR A 326 33.01 -24.19 -2.21
N ALA A 327 33.83 -23.53 -1.38
CA ALA A 327 35.17 -23.99 -1.07
C ALA A 327 35.17 -25.35 -0.34
N ARG A 328 34.18 -25.60 0.53
CA ARG A 328 34.08 -26.81 1.34
C ARG A 328 33.53 -28.01 0.55
N GLU A 329 32.76 -27.78 -0.50
CA GLU A 329 32.08 -28.84 -1.28
C GLU A 329 32.70 -29.14 -2.64
N LYS A 330 33.99 -28.81 -2.84
CA LYS A 330 34.80 -29.01 -4.07
C LYS A 330 34.76 -30.40 -4.74
N ARG A 331 34.07 -31.42 -4.19
CA ARG A 331 33.87 -32.75 -4.79
C ARG A 331 32.37 -33.02 -4.99
N GLN A 332 31.82 -32.56 -6.11
CA GLN A 332 30.37 -32.53 -6.33
C GLN A 332 29.78 -33.85 -6.84
N SER A 333 28.69 -34.27 -6.19
CA SER A 333 27.64 -35.11 -6.77
C SER A 333 26.39 -34.24 -6.99
N THR A 334 25.52 -34.62 -7.91
CA THR A 334 24.24 -33.95 -8.21
C THR A 334 23.39 -33.71 -6.95
N ALA A 335 23.44 -34.63 -5.98
CA ALA A 335 22.72 -34.51 -4.72
C ALA A 335 23.29 -33.42 -3.79
N SER A 336 24.57 -33.06 -3.88
CA SER A 336 25.15 -31.99 -3.05
C SER A 336 24.61 -30.63 -3.47
N PHE A 337 24.58 -30.36 -4.78
CA PHE A 337 24.12 -29.09 -5.32
C PHE A 337 22.62 -28.87 -5.08
N PHE A 338 21.78 -29.86 -5.41
CA PHE A 338 20.33 -29.69 -5.37
C PHE A 338 19.69 -29.92 -4.00
N VAL A 339 20.16 -30.87 -3.20
CA VAL A 339 19.51 -31.23 -1.91
C VAL A 339 20.47 -31.24 -0.73
N GLY A 340 21.65 -30.61 -0.87
CA GLY A 340 22.63 -30.51 0.20
C GLY A 340 23.09 -31.87 0.74
N SER A 341 23.14 -32.88 -0.13
CA SER A 341 23.43 -34.28 0.23
C SER A 341 22.52 -34.82 1.34
N ARG A 342 21.33 -34.24 1.51
CA ARG A 342 20.37 -34.56 2.56
C ARG A 342 20.90 -34.44 3.99
N THR A 343 21.87 -33.57 4.21
CA THR A 343 22.56 -33.43 5.51
C THR A 343 22.02 -32.30 6.38
N ILE A 344 21.09 -31.50 5.85
CA ILE A 344 20.57 -30.28 6.49
C ILE A 344 19.76 -30.66 7.74
N PRO A 345 20.03 -30.06 8.91
CA PRO A 345 19.26 -30.33 10.13
C PRO A 345 17.86 -29.74 10.03
N PHE A 346 16.86 -30.41 10.62
CA PHE A 346 15.45 -30.01 10.50
C PHE A 346 15.18 -28.54 10.84
N TRP A 347 15.87 -27.99 11.85
CA TRP A 347 15.63 -26.63 12.30
C TRP A 347 16.06 -25.59 11.26
N ALA A 348 17.19 -25.83 10.57
CA ALA A 348 17.69 -24.94 9.52
C ALA A 348 16.80 -25.03 8.28
N ALA A 349 16.39 -26.24 7.91
CA ALA A 349 15.41 -26.44 6.85
C ALA A 349 14.08 -25.74 7.17
N GLY A 350 13.59 -25.81 8.40
CA GLY A 350 12.36 -25.13 8.83
C GLY A 350 12.45 -23.61 8.84
N VAL A 351 13.59 -23.06 9.28
CA VAL A 351 13.88 -21.63 9.16
C VAL A 351 13.91 -21.19 7.69
N SER A 352 14.55 -21.99 6.83
CA SER A 352 14.64 -21.70 5.40
C SER A 352 13.30 -21.84 4.68
N LEU A 353 12.44 -22.79 5.09
CA LEU A 353 11.05 -22.88 4.63
C LEU A 353 10.28 -21.60 4.95
N TYR A 354 10.38 -21.11 6.20
CA TYR A 354 9.78 -19.84 6.59
C TYR A 354 10.36 -18.66 5.81
N ALA A 355 11.69 -18.59 5.69
CA ALA A 355 12.37 -17.50 5.01
C ALA A 355 11.97 -17.38 3.54
N ALA A 356 11.88 -18.50 2.82
CA ALA A 356 11.45 -18.55 1.43
C ALA A 356 9.96 -18.21 1.25
N ASN A 357 9.13 -18.58 2.24
CA ASN A 357 7.70 -18.28 2.24
C ASN A 357 7.41 -16.79 2.55
N THR A 358 8.19 -16.17 3.44
CA THR A 358 8.06 -14.76 3.82
C THR A 358 8.90 -13.85 2.94
N SER A 359 8.30 -13.39 1.84
CA SER A 359 8.92 -12.52 0.83
C SER A 359 8.96 -11.04 1.26
N SER A 360 9.58 -10.21 0.44
CA SER A 360 9.53 -8.74 0.53
C SER A 360 8.09 -8.19 0.48
N ILE A 361 7.20 -8.85 -0.26
CA ILE A 361 5.77 -8.51 -0.31
C ILE A 361 5.18 -8.63 1.10
N SER A 362 5.42 -9.76 1.78
CA SER A 362 4.94 -9.94 3.16
C SER A 362 5.52 -8.90 4.12
N TYR A 363 6.78 -8.50 3.91
CA TYR A 363 7.46 -7.52 4.76
C TYR A 363 6.84 -6.10 4.68
N ILE A 364 6.25 -5.74 3.53
CA ILE A 364 5.66 -4.42 3.29
C ILE A 364 4.13 -4.46 3.41
N ALA A 365 3.48 -5.42 2.76
CA ALA A 365 2.02 -5.49 2.65
C ALA A 365 1.34 -5.93 3.96
N ILE A 366 1.95 -6.79 4.78
CA ILE A 366 1.31 -7.21 6.05
C ILE A 366 1.23 -6.03 7.04
N PRO A 367 2.32 -5.28 7.30
CA PRO A 367 2.20 -4.05 8.10
C PRO A 367 1.22 -3.05 7.51
N ALA A 368 1.23 -2.83 6.19
CA ALA A 368 0.29 -1.93 5.52
C ALA A 368 -1.16 -2.37 5.72
N LYS A 369 -1.44 -3.68 5.60
CA LYS A 369 -2.78 -4.22 5.83
C LYS A 369 -3.22 -4.08 7.28
N ALA A 370 -2.34 -4.36 8.23
CA ALA A 370 -2.64 -4.20 9.66
C ALA A 370 -2.83 -2.73 10.07
N PHE A 371 -2.13 -1.81 9.40
CA PHE A 371 -2.32 -0.36 9.53
C PHE A 371 -3.70 0.06 9.02
N GLU A 372 -4.06 -0.38 7.82
CA GLU A 372 -5.36 -0.10 7.17
C GLU A 372 -6.52 -0.70 7.97
N THR A 373 -6.47 -1.99 8.26
CA THR A 373 -7.58 -2.73 8.88
C THR A 373 -7.27 -3.10 10.32
N ASN A 374 -6.90 -4.36 10.58
CA ASN A 374 -6.70 -5.00 11.87
C ASN A 374 -5.97 -6.35 11.68
N TRP A 375 -5.99 -7.23 12.68
CA TRP A 375 -5.29 -8.52 12.65
C TRP A 375 -6.09 -9.66 12.02
N GLN A 376 -7.22 -9.39 11.37
CA GLN A 376 -8.12 -10.46 10.92
C GLN A 376 -7.47 -11.40 9.90
N TYR A 377 -6.61 -10.88 9.03
CA TYR A 377 -5.83 -11.67 8.07
C TYR A 377 -4.76 -12.56 8.72
N MET A 378 -4.41 -12.33 9.99
CA MET A 378 -3.54 -13.24 10.75
C MET A 378 -4.19 -14.61 10.96
N THR A 379 -5.53 -14.68 10.90
CA THR A 379 -6.26 -15.95 10.89
C THR A 379 -5.78 -16.88 9.78
N ASN A 380 -5.38 -16.34 8.61
CA ASN A 380 -4.79 -17.16 7.55
C ASN A 380 -3.56 -17.93 8.03
N ASN A 381 -2.64 -17.27 8.75
CA ASN A 381 -1.45 -17.93 9.30
C ASN A 381 -1.83 -18.98 10.36
N LEU A 382 -2.78 -18.67 11.24
CA LEU A 382 -3.21 -19.61 12.29
C LEU A 382 -3.84 -20.87 11.70
N VAL A 383 -4.69 -20.73 10.68
CA VAL A 383 -5.31 -21.86 9.98
C VAL A 383 -4.28 -22.60 9.10
N ALA A 384 -3.36 -21.88 8.47
CA ALA A 384 -2.26 -22.45 7.69
C ALA A 384 -1.38 -23.38 8.52
N VAL A 385 -1.16 -23.12 9.82
CA VAL A 385 -0.46 -24.06 10.71
C VAL A 385 -1.15 -25.42 10.71
N VAL A 386 -2.48 -25.47 10.84
CA VAL A 386 -3.24 -26.74 10.82
C VAL A 386 -3.04 -27.46 9.49
N GLY A 387 -3.09 -26.73 8.37
CA GLY A 387 -2.81 -27.29 7.03
C GLY A 387 -1.37 -27.81 6.89
N LEU A 388 -0.39 -27.10 7.44
CA LEU A 388 1.01 -27.55 7.47
C LEU A 388 1.16 -28.82 8.32
N MET A 389 0.38 -28.98 9.39
CA MET A 389 0.42 -30.20 10.20
C MET A 389 -0.09 -31.41 9.44
N PHE A 390 -1.20 -31.23 8.71
CA PHE A 390 -1.71 -32.23 7.77
C PHE A 390 -0.61 -32.64 6.78
N VAL A 391 0.04 -31.67 6.15
CA VAL A 391 1.11 -31.90 5.15
C VAL A 391 2.30 -32.63 5.79
N ALA A 392 2.75 -32.22 6.97
CA ALA A 392 3.89 -32.79 7.67
C ALA A 392 3.69 -34.26 8.07
N VAL A 393 2.47 -34.63 8.47
CA VAL A 393 2.16 -35.97 8.97
C VAL A 393 1.81 -36.93 7.84
N TRP A 394 1.04 -36.48 6.83
CA TRP A 394 0.48 -37.40 5.83
C TRP A 394 1.13 -37.29 4.46
N ILE A 395 1.40 -36.08 3.96
CA ILE A 395 1.87 -35.90 2.59
C ILE A 395 3.39 -36.06 2.49
N VAL A 396 4.13 -35.48 3.44
CA VAL A 396 5.60 -35.46 3.39
C VAL A 396 6.21 -36.86 3.50
N PRO A 397 5.79 -37.74 4.43
CA PRO A 397 6.29 -39.10 4.47
C PRO A 397 6.00 -39.88 3.17
N LEU A 398 4.86 -39.64 2.53
CA LEU A 398 4.49 -40.29 1.26
C LEU A 398 5.45 -39.87 0.13
N LEU A 399 5.63 -38.56 -0.09
CA LEU A 399 6.48 -38.05 -1.16
C LEU A 399 7.95 -38.37 -0.96
N ARG A 400 8.41 -38.45 0.29
CA ARG A 400 9.81 -38.70 0.60
C ARG A 400 10.24 -40.14 0.30
N ARG A 401 9.33 -41.11 0.44
CA ARG A 401 9.56 -42.51 0.02
C ARG A 401 9.86 -42.66 -1.47
N LEU A 402 9.41 -41.70 -2.29
CA LEU A 402 9.67 -41.69 -3.74
C LEU A 402 11.08 -41.19 -4.09
N ASN A 403 11.84 -40.67 -3.12
CA ASN A 403 13.22 -40.23 -3.31
C ASN A 403 13.41 -39.20 -4.45
N LEU A 404 12.45 -38.30 -4.61
CA LEU A 404 12.41 -37.36 -5.74
C LEU A 404 13.43 -36.23 -5.60
N MET A 405 13.99 -35.80 -6.73
CA MET A 405 14.75 -34.55 -6.86
C MET A 405 13.87 -33.41 -7.39
N SER A 406 13.04 -33.71 -8.41
CA SER A 406 11.92 -32.87 -8.84
C SER A 406 10.61 -33.47 -8.35
N VAL A 407 9.75 -32.66 -7.73
CA VAL A 407 8.41 -33.08 -7.30
C VAL A 407 7.54 -33.57 -8.47
N PHE A 408 7.79 -33.07 -9.68
CA PHE A 408 7.04 -33.48 -10.88
C PHE A 408 7.42 -34.87 -11.39
N THR A 409 8.51 -35.46 -10.89
CA THR A 409 8.85 -36.87 -11.14
C THR A 409 7.70 -37.81 -10.79
N TYR A 410 6.92 -37.47 -9.75
CA TYR A 410 5.73 -38.23 -9.39
C TYR A 410 4.71 -38.32 -10.54
N LEU A 411 4.52 -37.25 -11.30
CA LEU A 411 3.57 -37.22 -12.42
C LEU A 411 3.98 -38.16 -13.55
N GLU A 412 5.27 -38.39 -13.75
CA GLU A 412 5.74 -39.41 -14.68
C GLU A 412 5.45 -40.82 -14.14
N THR A 413 5.72 -41.08 -12.86
CA THR A 413 5.45 -42.39 -12.26
C THR A 413 3.97 -42.76 -12.27
N ARG A 414 3.09 -41.76 -12.18
CA ARG A 414 1.64 -41.96 -12.09
C ARG A 414 0.92 -41.84 -13.43
N PHE A 415 1.43 -41.00 -14.33
CA PHE A 415 0.78 -40.66 -15.60
C PHE A 415 1.74 -40.85 -16.78
N HIS A 416 2.40 -39.78 -17.26
CA HIS A 416 3.20 -39.81 -18.49
C HIS A 416 4.38 -38.81 -18.40
N PRO A 417 5.55 -39.11 -19.00
CA PRO A 417 6.70 -38.19 -19.01
C PRO A 417 6.37 -36.80 -19.56
N GLY A 418 5.53 -36.72 -20.60
CA GLY A 418 5.07 -35.44 -21.16
C GLY A 418 4.30 -34.56 -20.16
N ILE A 419 3.54 -35.17 -19.23
CA ILE A 419 2.82 -34.42 -18.19
C ILE A 419 3.81 -33.87 -17.15
N ARG A 420 4.85 -34.63 -16.79
CA ARG A 420 5.95 -34.15 -15.94
C ARG A 420 6.63 -32.94 -16.56
N MET A 421 7.01 -33.03 -17.84
CA MET A 421 7.68 -31.93 -18.55
C MET A 421 6.78 -30.70 -18.69
N LEU A 422 5.50 -30.88 -19.01
CA LEU A 422 4.54 -29.78 -19.08
C LEU A 422 4.36 -29.09 -17.72
N ALA A 423 4.14 -29.85 -16.65
CA ALA A 423 3.98 -29.30 -15.31
C ALA A 423 5.25 -28.56 -14.86
N SER A 424 6.43 -29.12 -15.14
CA SER A 424 7.72 -28.50 -14.85
C SER A 424 7.93 -27.21 -15.65
N ALA A 425 7.60 -27.19 -16.94
CA ALA A 425 7.68 -25.99 -17.79
C ALA A 425 6.76 -24.87 -17.27
N LEU A 426 5.51 -25.21 -16.93
CA LEU A 426 4.56 -24.26 -16.37
C LEU A 426 5.03 -23.72 -15.01
N ALA A 427 5.62 -24.57 -14.18
CA ALA A 427 6.18 -24.17 -12.90
C ALA A 427 7.36 -23.19 -13.09
N ILE A 428 8.29 -23.49 -14.01
CA ILE A 428 9.41 -22.60 -14.34
C ILE A 428 8.88 -21.24 -14.84
N ALA A 429 7.96 -21.25 -15.81
CA ALA A 429 7.40 -20.03 -16.40
C ALA A 429 6.67 -19.17 -15.35
N THR A 430 5.89 -19.79 -14.47
CA THR A 430 5.16 -19.07 -13.41
C THR A 430 6.10 -18.49 -12.35
N GLN A 431 7.14 -19.24 -11.97
CA GLN A 431 8.08 -18.78 -10.95
C GLN A 431 8.92 -17.59 -11.44
N ILE A 432 9.45 -17.64 -12.67
CA ILE A 432 10.26 -16.56 -13.26
C ILE A 432 9.36 -15.37 -13.67
N GLY A 433 8.38 -15.64 -14.54
CA GLY A 433 7.60 -14.59 -15.22
C GLY A 433 6.56 -13.90 -14.34
N SER A 434 6.17 -14.50 -13.21
CA SER A 434 5.20 -13.91 -12.28
C SER A 434 5.81 -13.64 -10.91
N ARG A 435 6.11 -14.70 -10.14
CA ARG A 435 6.46 -14.53 -8.72
C ARG A 435 7.77 -13.76 -8.51
N MET A 436 8.83 -14.16 -9.20
CA MET A 436 10.16 -13.56 -9.07
C MET A 436 10.17 -12.08 -9.50
N SER A 437 9.53 -11.76 -10.62
CA SER A 437 9.41 -10.39 -11.13
C SER A 437 8.73 -9.44 -10.12
N VAL A 438 7.62 -9.87 -9.52
CA VAL A 438 6.88 -9.06 -8.53
C VAL A 438 7.70 -8.86 -7.24
N ILE A 439 8.40 -9.91 -6.78
CA ILE A 439 9.22 -9.87 -5.56
C ILE A 439 10.42 -8.91 -5.70
N LEU A 440 10.97 -8.76 -6.90
CA LEU A 440 12.02 -7.80 -7.20
C LEU A 440 11.47 -6.37 -7.35
N PHE A 441 10.37 -6.21 -8.08
CA PHE A 441 9.86 -4.90 -8.48
C PHE A 441 9.20 -4.12 -7.33
N LEU A 442 8.25 -4.73 -6.60
CA LEU A 442 7.46 -4.02 -5.59
C LEU A 442 8.29 -3.39 -4.45
N PRO A 443 9.22 -4.11 -3.79
CA PRO A 443 10.04 -3.47 -2.76
C PRO A 443 11.00 -2.43 -3.32
N SER A 444 11.52 -2.63 -4.54
CA SER A 444 12.40 -1.66 -5.19
C SER A 444 11.66 -0.35 -5.47
N LEU A 445 10.41 -0.43 -5.92
CA LEU A 445 9.55 0.74 -6.11
C LEU A 445 9.29 1.46 -4.79
N ALA A 446 8.93 0.73 -3.73
CA ALA A 446 8.66 1.31 -2.41
C ALA A 446 9.91 1.99 -1.80
N ILE A 447 11.10 1.40 -1.97
CA ILE A 447 12.35 2.02 -1.51
C ILE A 447 12.69 3.25 -2.36
N ALA A 448 12.51 3.19 -3.68
CA ALA A 448 12.86 4.28 -4.59
C ALA A 448 12.02 5.54 -4.41
N THR A 449 10.72 5.39 -4.13
CA THR A 449 9.81 6.52 -3.91
C THR A 449 10.20 7.34 -2.68
N ILE A 450 10.81 6.70 -1.67
CA ILE A 450 11.12 7.34 -0.39
C ILE A 450 12.60 7.71 -0.26
N THR A 451 13.50 6.83 -0.68
CA THR A 451 14.95 7.02 -0.49
C THR A 451 15.63 7.62 -1.71
N GLY A 452 14.95 7.65 -2.86
CA GLY A 452 15.55 8.02 -4.14
C GLY A 452 16.51 6.98 -4.71
N PHE A 453 16.73 5.84 -4.04
CA PHE A 453 17.54 4.77 -4.59
C PHE A 453 16.83 4.16 -5.79
N ASP A 454 17.48 4.20 -6.93
CA ASP A 454 16.87 3.83 -8.20
C ASP A 454 16.34 2.38 -8.21
N VAL A 455 15.18 2.20 -8.86
CA VAL A 455 14.47 0.92 -8.93
C VAL A 455 15.32 -0.12 -9.65
N THR A 456 15.94 0.26 -10.78
CA THR A 456 16.77 -0.64 -11.58
C THR A 456 17.99 -1.08 -10.79
N TRP A 457 18.69 -0.16 -10.12
CA TRP A 457 19.84 -0.52 -9.28
C TRP A 457 19.46 -1.38 -8.08
N SER A 458 18.29 -1.17 -7.48
CA SER A 458 17.76 -2.05 -6.42
C SER A 458 17.57 -3.49 -6.93
N ILE A 459 16.94 -3.64 -8.09
CA ILE A 459 16.71 -4.94 -8.73
C ILE A 459 18.05 -5.61 -9.08
N LEU A 460 18.97 -4.88 -9.72
CA LEU A 460 20.28 -5.40 -10.11
C LEU A 460 21.09 -5.85 -8.89
N LEU A 461 21.10 -5.07 -7.82
CA LEU A 461 21.82 -5.41 -6.59
C LEU A 461 21.22 -6.66 -5.93
N MET A 462 19.89 -6.78 -5.85
CA MET A 462 19.27 -8.01 -5.34
C MET A 462 19.57 -9.21 -6.25
N GLY A 463 19.39 -9.07 -7.56
CA GLY A 463 19.57 -10.13 -8.55
C GLY A 463 21.02 -10.64 -8.60
N VAL A 464 21.99 -9.75 -8.83
CA VAL A 464 23.40 -10.12 -9.00
C VAL A 464 23.94 -10.83 -7.77
N PHE A 465 23.71 -10.28 -6.57
CA PHE A 465 24.21 -10.90 -5.34
C PHE A 465 23.55 -12.25 -5.09
N THR A 466 22.24 -12.36 -5.33
CA THR A 466 21.53 -13.64 -5.21
C THR A 466 22.02 -14.69 -6.20
N ILE A 467 22.25 -14.32 -7.46
CA ILE A 467 22.82 -15.23 -8.46
C ILE A 467 24.19 -15.74 -7.98
N ILE A 468 25.07 -14.85 -7.54
CA ILE A 468 26.43 -15.21 -7.11
C ILE A 468 26.41 -16.24 -5.98
N TYR A 469 25.74 -15.94 -4.85
CA TYR A 469 25.80 -16.87 -3.71
C TYR A 469 25.00 -18.16 -3.96
N THR A 470 23.96 -18.12 -4.81
CA THR A 470 23.14 -19.30 -5.14
C THR A 470 23.90 -20.23 -6.09
N ALA A 471 24.55 -19.68 -7.12
CA ALA A 471 25.33 -20.46 -8.09
C ALA A 471 26.55 -21.09 -7.44
N LEU A 472 27.25 -20.38 -6.55
CA LEU A 472 28.43 -20.90 -5.86
C LEU A 472 28.07 -21.99 -4.84
N GLY A 473 26.99 -21.80 -4.07
CA GLY A 473 26.81 -22.56 -2.83
C GLY A 473 25.73 -23.64 -2.85
N GLY A 474 24.89 -23.70 -3.89
CA GLY A 474 23.78 -24.65 -4.00
C GLY A 474 22.82 -24.62 -2.80
N MET A 475 22.09 -25.71 -2.59
CA MET A 475 21.03 -25.79 -1.56
C MET A 475 21.51 -25.51 -0.13
N LYS A 476 22.74 -25.91 0.24
CA LYS A 476 23.23 -25.63 1.60
C LYS A 476 23.46 -24.14 1.82
N ALA A 477 24.10 -23.46 0.87
CA ALA A 477 24.27 -22.02 1.01
C ALA A 477 22.93 -21.32 1.07
N VAL A 478 21.98 -21.67 0.21
CA VAL A 478 20.62 -21.13 0.24
C VAL A 478 19.98 -21.26 1.63
N VAL A 479 20.02 -22.46 2.22
CA VAL A 479 19.44 -22.68 3.56
C VAL A 479 20.15 -21.86 4.65
N TRP A 480 21.47 -21.75 4.60
CA TRP A 480 22.22 -21.03 5.62
C TRP A 480 22.17 -19.50 5.46
N THR A 481 22.12 -19.00 4.22
CA THR A 481 21.83 -17.58 3.97
C THR A 481 20.42 -17.23 4.45
N ASP A 482 19.43 -18.12 4.23
CA ASP A 482 18.06 -17.92 4.70
C ASP A 482 17.99 -17.78 6.23
N VAL A 483 18.81 -18.52 6.98
CA VAL A 483 18.89 -18.39 8.45
C VAL A 483 19.37 -17.00 8.86
N VAL A 484 20.44 -16.50 8.22
CA VAL A 484 20.96 -15.17 8.53
C VAL A 484 19.98 -14.08 8.09
N GLN A 485 19.37 -14.23 6.92
CA GLN A 485 18.36 -13.32 6.38
C GLN A 485 17.14 -13.24 7.29
N LEU A 486 16.70 -14.36 7.88
CA LEU A 486 15.62 -14.35 8.87
C LEU A 486 16.00 -13.51 10.10
N ILE A 487 17.22 -13.68 10.62
CA ILE A 487 17.70 -12.92 11.78
C ILE A 487 17.74 -11.42 11.46
N VAL A 488 18.26 -11.04 10.30
CA VAL A 488 18.33 -9.63 9.88
C VAL A 488 16.93 -9.03 9.74
N LYS A 489 16.03 -9.70 9.02
CA LYS A 489 14.67 -9.17 8.76
C LYS A 489 13.81 -9.11 10.02
N MET A 490 13.87 -10.12 10.89
CA MET A 490 13.15 -10.14 12.18
C MET A 490 13.75 -9.17 13.19
N GLY A 491 15.09 -9.07 13.24
CA GLY A 491 15.79 -8.12 14.10
C GLY A 491 15.43 -6.67 13.76
N GLY A 492 15.43 -6.32 12.48
CA GLY A 492 14.98 -5.01 12.00
C GLY A 492 13.51 -4.72 12.34
N ALA A 493 12.63 -5.70 12.15
CA ALA A 493 11.21 -5.56 12.48
C ALA A 493 10.96 -5.36 13.98
N LEU A 494 11.61 -6.16 14.84
CA LEU A 494 11.50 -6.03 16.30
C LEU A 494 12.07 -4.70 16.79
N PHE A 495 13.18 -4.24 16.21
CA PHE A 495 13.73 -2.92 16.51
C PHE A 495 12.72 -1.82 16.15
N ALA A 496 12.14 -1.87 14.95
CA ALA A 496 11.16 -0.88 14.51
C ALA A 496 9.96 -0.80 15.47
N ILE A 497 9.39 -1.94 15.88
CA ILE A 497 8.29 -1.97 16.86
C ILE A 497 8.71 -1.28 18.16
N GLY A 498 9.86 -1.65 18.72
CA GLY A 498 10.38 -1.07 19.96
C GLY A 498 10.59 0.45 19.83
N PHE A 499 11.13 0.90 18.70
CA PHE A 499 11.36 2.32 18.43
C PHE A 499 10.07 3.12 18.26
N ILE A 500 9.10 2.60 17.49
CA ILE A 500 7.79 3.24 17.31
C ILE A 500 7.10 3.42 18.67
N ILE A 501 7.04 2.35 19.47
CA ILE A 501 6.41 2.39 20.79
C ILE A 501 7.16 3.34 21.72
N TRP A 502 8.49 3.38 21.66
CA TRP A 502 9.29 4.33 22.44
C TRP A 502 9.04 5.80 22.07
N LYS A 503 8.65 6.09 20.83
CA LYS A 503 8.29 7.44 20.36
C LYS A 503 6.88 7.87 20.78
N LEU A 504 6.02 6.97 21.27
CA LEU A 504 4.71 7.31 21.80
C LEU A 504 4.86 7.95 23.19
N HIS A 505 4.09 8.99 23.48
CA HIS A 505 4.18 9.73 24.75
C HIS A 505 3.86 8.83 25.96
N GLY A 506 2.86 7.96 25.85
CA GLY A 506 2.48 6.96 26.85
C GLY A 506 3.08 5.57 26.61
N GLY A 507 3.99 5.44 25.64
CA GLY A 507 4.72 4.21 25.34
C GLY A 507 3.81 3.01 25.09
N VAL A 508 4.10 1.90 25.77
CA VAL A 508 3.35 0.64 25.66
C VAL A 508 1.88 0.81 26.10
N SER A 509 1.61 1.68 27.10
CA SER A 509 0.24 1.85 27.59
C SER A 509 -0.64 2.54 26.55
N GLU A 510 -0.12 3.58 25.90
CA GLU A 510 -0.83 4.28 24.82
C GLU A 510 -1.05 3.37 23.62
N PHE A 511 -0.06 2.54 23.28
CA PHE A 511 -0.17 1.56 22.21
C PHE A 511 -1.36 0.61 22.43
N PHE A 512 -1.45 -0.04 23.60
CA PHE A 512 -2.54 -0.99 23.86
C PHE A 512 -3.89 -0.30 24.01
N SER A 513 -3.99 0.82 24.71
CA SER A 513 -5.27 1.51 24.91
C SER A 513 -5.87 1.99 23.58
N THR A 514 -5.04 2.57 22.71
CA THR A 514 -5.46 3.05 21.39
C THR A 514 -5.78 1.88 20.45
N ALA A 515 -4.91 0.86 20.37
CA ALA A 515 -5.13 -0.27 19.46
C ALA A 515 -6.39 -1.07 19.80
N LEU A 516 -6.72 -1.23 21.09
CA LEU A 516 -7.93 -1.91 21.54
C LEU A 516 -9.19 -1.07 21.28
N ALA A 517 -9.15 0.24 21.58
CA ALA A 517 -10.26 1.16 21.32
C ALA A 517 -10.63 1.21 19.82
N GLU A 518 -9.63 1.06 18.96
CA GLU A 518 -9.77 1.12 17.49
C GLU A 518 -9.93 -0.28 16.85
N HIS A 519 -10.13 -1.32 17.66
CA HIS A 519 -10.31 -2.71 17.22
C HIS A 519 -9.19 -3.26 16.31
N LYS A 520 -7.97 -2.70 16.39
CA LYS A 520 -6.84 -3.07 15.53
C LYS A 520 -6.31 -4.47 15.77
N MET A 521 -6.60 -5.05 16.94
CA MET A 521 -6.19 -6.41 17.31
C MET A 521 -7.30 -7.46 17.11
N LYS A 522 -8.39 -7.14 16.40
CA LYS A 522 -9.43 -8.14 16.04
C LYS A 522 -8.81 -9.23 15.17
N LEU A 523 -8.84 -10.48 15.64
CA LEU A 523 -8.28 -11.64 14.94
C LEU A 523 -9.33 -12.44 14.17
N PHE A 524 -10.46 -12.74 14.79
CA PHE A 524 -11.41 -13.70 14.24
C PHE A 524 -12.72 -13.03 13.83
N ASP A 525 -13.25 -13.51 12.71
CA ASP A 525 -14.60 -13.24 12.25
C ASP A 525 -15.23 -14.56 11.79
N PHE A 526 -16.25 -15.02 12.52
CA PHE A 526 -16.90 -16.31 12.29
C PHE A 526 -18.15 -16.21 11.41
N SER A 527 -18.45 -15.03 10.86
CA SER A 527 -19.55 -14.88 9.90
C SER A 527 -19.32 -15.76 8.67
N PHE A 528 -20.39 -16.40 8.18
CA PHE A 528 -20.29 -17.28 7.01
C PHE A 528 -20.42 -16.46 5.73
N ASP A 529 -19.31 -15.88 5.29
CA ASP A 529 -19.16 -15.15 4.03
C ASP A 529 -17.80 -15.48 3.42
N LEU A 530 -17.81 -16.11 2.23
CA LEU A 530 -16.59 -16.50 1.51
C LEU A 530 -15.99 -15.37 0.67
N GLY A 531 -16.70 -14.25 0.50
CA GLY A 531 -16.20 -13.05 -0.17
C GLY A 531 -15.45 -12.09 0.77
N LYS A 532 -15.55 -12.30 2.08
CA LYS A 532 -14.89 -11.50 3.12
C LYS A 532 -13.80 -12.30 3.83
N ALA A 533 -12.92 -11.61 4.54
CA ALA A 533 -11.80 -12.19 5.31
C ALA A 533 -12.23 -12.93 6.58
N THR A 534 -13.13 -13.90 6.48
CA THR A 534 -13.68 -14.67 7.61
C THR A 534 -12.86 -15.93 7.89
N VAL A 535 -13.05 -16.56 9.06
CA VAL A 535 -12.41 -17.85 9.40
C VAL A 535 -12.73 -18.92 8.34
N TRP A 536 -13.95 -18.93 7.80
CA TRP A 536 -14.38 -19.87 6.76
C TRP A 536 -13.70 -19.61 5.41
N SER A 537 -13.57 -18.34 5.01
CA SER A 537 -12.84 -17.96 3.80
C SER A 537 -11.37 -18.40 3.89
N PHE A 538 -10.72 -18.20 5.04
CA PHE A 538 -9.32 -18.57 5.26
C PHE A 538 -9.15 -20.08 5.37
N LEU A 539 -10.10 -20.81 5.95
CA LEU A 539 -10.08 -22.27 5.94
C LEU A 539 -10.12 -22.81 4.51
N MET A 540 -11.02 -22.29 3.68
CA MET A 540 -11.08 -22.65 2.26
C MET A 540 -9.77 -22.28 1.55
N LEU A 541 -9.27 -21.05 1.74
CA LEU A 541 -8.02 -20.59 1.15
C LEU A 541 -6.84 -21.50 1.51
N VAL A 542 -6.68 -21.86 2.79
CA VAL A 542 -5.59 -22.73 3.27
C VAL A 542 -5.65 -24.13 2.67
N VAL A 543 -6.83 -24.69 2.41
CA VAL A 543 -6.93 -25.98 1.73
C VAL A 543 -6.29 -25.90 0.34
N PHE A 544 -6.60 -24.88 -0.45
CA PHE A 544 -6.06 -24.73 -1.81
C PHE A 544 -4.61 -24.21 -1.83
N GLU A 545 -4.29 -23.24 -0.98
CA GLU A 545 -3.01 -22.51 -0.98
C GLU A 545 -1.92 -23.23 -0.18
N VAL A 546 -2.27 -23.98 0.86
CA VAL A 546 -1.29 -24.69 1.69
C VAL A 546 -1.36 -26.18 1.42
N VAL A 547 -2.50 -26.84 1.67
CA VAL A 547 -2.57 -28.31 1.65
C VAL A 547 -2.37 -28.87 0.24
N LEU A 548 -3.02 -28.30 -0.77
CA LEU A 548 -2.93 -28.76 -2.16
C LEU A 548 -1.72 -28.20 -2.92
N THR A 549 -1.16 -27.07 -2.48
CA THR A 549 -0.06 -26.40 -3.19
C THR A 549 1.31 -26.76 -2.64
N PHE A 550 1.50 -26.94 -1.34
CA PHE A 550 2.79 -27.32 -0.76
C PHE A 550 3.42 -28.55 -1.44
N PRO A 551 2.68 -29.65 -1.71
CA PRO A 551 3.27 -30.87 -2.27
C PRO A 551 3.80 -30.72 -3.70
N LYS A 552 3.27 -29.75 -4.46
CA LYS A 552 3.71 -29.43 -5.82
C LYS A 552 4.66 -28.24 -5.89
N ASP A 553 4.92 -27.56 -4.77
CA ASP A 553 5.86 -26.44 -4.73
C ASP A 553 7.29 -26.99 -4.57
N GLN A 554 8.04 -26.95 -5.67
CA GLN A 554 9.43 -27.39 -5.68
C GLN A 554 10.31 -26.59 -4.70
N VAL A 555 10.08 -25.29 -4.50
CA VAL A 555 10.90 -24.45 -3.58
C VAL A 555 10.78 -24.94 -2.14
N LEU A 556 9.57 -25.30 -1.71
CA LEU A 556 9.28 -25.77 -0.35
C LEU A 556 9.63 -27.26 -0.19
N MET A 557 9.20 -28.11 -1.12
CA MET A 557 9.45 -29.55 -1.02
C MET A 557 10.94 -29.89 -1.10
N GLN A 558 11.71 -29.18 -1.90
CA GLN A 558 13.15 -29.45 -2.03
C GLN A 558 13.91 -29.21 -0.72
N ARG A 559 13.55 -28.19 0.06
CA ARG A 559 14.09 -27.95 1.42
C ARG A 559 13.71 -29.07 2.38
N THR A 560 12.45 -29.50 2.31
CA THR A 560 11.92 -30.61 3.12
C THR A 560 12.65 -31.92 2.83
N LEU A 561 12.94 -32.20 1.55
CA LEU A 561 13.65 -33.39 1.07
C LEU A 561 15.17 -33.33 1.32
N SER A 562 15.72 -32.15 1.62
CA SER A 562 17.15 -31.94 1.94
C SER A 562 17.53 -32.31 3.38
N THR A 563 16.57 -32.76 4.18
CA THR A 563 16.81 -33.26 5.55
C THR A 563 17.19 -34.74 5.56
N ARG A 564 17.72 -35.24 6.69
CA ARG A 564 18.33 -36.60 6.80
C ARG A 564 17.32 -37.76 6.78
N SER A 565 16.17 -37.59 7.42
CA SER A 565 15.17 -38.65 7.58
C SER A 565 13.75 -38.11 7.45
N ASP A 566 12.76 -38.98 7.28
CA ASP A 566 11.35 -38.60 7.16
C ASP A 566 10.86 -37.86 8.40
N LYS A 567 11.35 -38.28 9.57
CA LYS A 567 11.09 -37.59 10.84
C LYS A 567 11.68 -36.18 10.85
N GLU A 568 12.91 -36.00 10.37
CA GLU A 568 13.53 -34.68 10.26
C GLU A 568 12.81 -33.80 9.22
N ALA A 569 12.32 -34.39 8.13
CA ALA A 569 11.52 -33.69 7.13
C ALA A 569 10.22 -33.15 7.72
N GLY A 570 9.45 -34.01 8.41
CA GLY A 570 8.26 -33.59 9.14
C GLY A 570 8.59 -32.51 10.16
N ARG A 571 9.62 -32.71 11.00
CA ARG A 571 10.05 -31.73 12.00
C ARG A 571 10.45 -30.37 11.41
N SER A 572 10.96 -30.34 10.17
CA SER A 572 11.26 -29.07 9.50
C SER A 572 9.99 -28.26 9.23
N ILE A 573 8.88 -28.92 8.89
CA ILE A 573 7.58 -28.26 8.70
C ILE A 573 6.98 -27.84 10.04
N TRP A 574 7.12 -28.65 11.09
CA TRP A 574 6.77 -28.22 12.46
C TRP A 574 7.55 -26.97 12.88
N MET A 575 8.85 -26.90 12.57
CA MET A 575 9.66 -25.71 12.83
C MET A 575 9.18 -24.51 12.01
N PHE A 576 8.88 -24.69 10.73
CA PHE A 576 8.29 -23.64 9.89
C PHE A 576 6.99 -23.11 10.52
N ALA A 577 6.06 -23.99 10.90
CA ALA A 577 4.81 -23.61 11.56
C ALA A 577 5.05 -22.87 12.89
N ALA A 578 6.02 -23.32 13.70
CA ALA A 578 6.37 -22.70 14.97
C ALA A 578 6.96 -21.28 14.81
N ILE A 579 7.65 -20.98 13.71
CA ILE A 579 8.17 -19.64 13.40
C ILE A 579 7.07 -18.76 12.81
N MET A 580 6.15 -19.35 12.03
CA MET A 580 5.13 -18.61 11.30
C MET A 580 4.18 -17.81 12.20
N ILE A 581 3.76 -18.38 13.33
CA ILE A 581 2.88 -17.70 14.29
C ILE A 581 3.54 -16.44 14.87
N PRO A 582 4.68 -16.52 15.60
CA PRO A 582 5.30 -15.34 16.19
C PRO A 582 5.77 -14.36 15.12
N GLY A 583 6.30 -14.84 13.99
CA GLY A 583 6.72 -13.99 12.87
C GLY A 583 5.55 -13.19 12.28
N GLY A 584 4.36 -13.80 12.15
CA GLY A 584 3.16 -13.09 11.76
C GLY A 584 2.81 -11.98 12.76
N PHE A 585 2.81 -12.27 14.06
CA PHE A 585 2.44 -11.28 15.08
C PHE A 585 3.39 -10.09 15.08
N VAL A 586 4.68 -10.30 14.81
CA VAL A 586 5.66 -9.21 14.63
C VAL A 586 5.21 -8.29 13.49
N PHE A 587 4.92 -8.80 12.29
CA PHE A 587 4.51 -7.95 11.17
C PHE A 587 3.18 -7.22 11.39
N TYR A 588 2.18 -7.90 11.95
CA TYR A 588 0.89 -7.26 12.28
C TYR A 588 1.06 -6.19 13.36
N THR A 589 1.95 -6.41 14.34
CA THR A 589 2.27 -5.41 15.37
C THR A 589 2.92 -4.16 14.79
N ILE A 590 3.80 -4.29 13.77
CA ILE A 590 4.36 -3.12 13.07
C ILE A 590 3.24 -2.23 12.54
N GLY A 591 2.27 -2.79 11.81
CA GLY A 591 1.18 -2.02 11.23
C GLY A 591 0.30 -1.34 12.28
N THR A 592 -0.05 -2.05 13.36
CA THR A 592 -0.79 -1.45 14.48
C THR A 592 0.01 -0.37 15.20
N ALA A 593 1.33 -0.54 15.36
CA ALA A 593 2.19 0.47 15.99
C ALA A 593 2.28 1.73 15.12
N LEU A 594 2.45 1.58 13.82
CA LEU A 594 2.40 2.69 12.85
C LEU A 594 1.04 3.40 12.89
N PHE A 595 -0.05 2.66 13.05
CA PHE A 595 -1.39 3.26 13.15
C PHE A 595 -1.50 4.16 14.39
N VAL A 596 -1.08 3.67 15.56
CA VAL A 596 -1.11 4.48 16.79
C VAL A 596 -0.20 5.70 16.65
N PHE A 597 1.00 5.51 16.09
CA PHE A 597 1.96 6.61 15.87
C PHE A 597 1.40 7.71 14.97
N TYR A 598 0.85 7.37 13.80
CA TYR A 598 0.30 8.37 12.87
C TYR A 598 -1.08 8.89 13.26
N LYS A 599 -1.77 8.23 14.20
CA LYS A 599 -2.95 8.80 14.83
C LYS A 599 -2.58 9.97 15.74
N THR A 600 -1.46 9.89 16.45
CA THR A 600 -0.98 10.97 17.35
C THR A 600 -0.04 11.97 16.71
N HIS A 601 0.58 11.61 15.58
CA HIS A 601 1.45 12.49 14.79
C HIS A 601 1.00 12.54 13.31
N PRO A 602 -0.23 12.99 13.03
CA PRO A 602 -0.79 12.93 11.68
C PRO A 602 -0.06 13.82 10.66
N GLU A 603 0.57 14.91 11.11
CA GLU A 603 1.39 15.80 10.30
C GLU A 603 2.67 15.16 9.74
N ARG A 604 3.05 13.99 10.28
CA ARG A 604 4.20 13.21 9.81
C ARG A 604 3.88 12.35 8.59
N MET A 605 2.60 12.18 8.25
CA MET A 605 2.20 11.44 7.05
C MET A 605 2.37 12.28 5.78
N ASN A 606 2.74 11.62 4.69
CA ASN A 606 2.73 12.23 3.36
C ASN A 606 1.42 11.85 2.64
N PRO A 607 0.52 12.82 2.35
CA PRO A 607 -0.78 12.52 1.76
C PRO A 607 -0.74 11.88 0.37
N LEU A 608 0.39 11.97 -0.33
CA LEU A 608 0.55 11.47 -1.70
C LEU A 608 1.00 10.01 -1.76
N LEU A 609 1.50 9.45 -0.65
CA LEU A 609 2.03 8.09 -0.66
C LEU A 609 0.93 7.04 -0.50
N ASN A 610 1.15 5.89 -1.15
CA ASN A 610 0.29 4.72 -1.01
C ASN A 610 0.42 4.11 0.38
N ILE A 611 -0.61 3.36 0.81
CA ILE A 611 -0.64 2.73 2.14
C ILE A 611 0.54 1.74 2.31
N ASP A 612 0.93 1.04 1.25
CA ASP A 612 2.10 0.14 1.26
C ASP A 612 3.43 0.87 1.55
N ALA A 613 3.51 2.17 1.30
CA ALA A 613 4.69 2.96 1.59
C ALA A 613 4.76 3.42 3.06
N THR A 614 3.73 3.18 3.88
CA THR A 614 3.67 3.66 5.28
C THR A 614 4.88 3.20 6.10
N PHE A 615 5.23 1.90 6.05
CA PHE A 615 6.37 1.39 6.81
C PHE A 615 7.72 1.86 6.23
N PRO A 616 7.99 1.74 4.92
CA PRO A 616 9.17 2.34 4.29
C PRO A 616 9.34 3.84 4.58
N MET A 617 8.24 4.60 4.60
CA MET A 617 8.24 6.04 4.88
C MET A 617 8.69 6.32 6.31
N PHE A 618 8.13 5.61 7.28
CA PHE A 618 8.57 5.67 8.67
C PHE A 618 10.07 5.36 8.81
N ILE A 619 10.53 4.29 8.13
CA ILE A 619 11.94 3.86 8.16
C ILE A 619 12.90 4.97 7.69
N ALA A 620 12.52 5.73 6.68
CA ALA A 620 13.38 6.78 6.14
C ALA A 620 13.24 8.12 6.88
N ALA A 621 12.04 8.45 7.36
CA ALA A 621 11.74 9.75 7.97
C ALA A 621 12.04 9.80 9.48
N GLU A 622 12.00 8.66 10.18
CA GLU A 622 12.01 8.61 11.65
C GLU A 622 13.20 7.86 12.23
N LEU A 623 13.74 6.86 11.52
CA LEU A 623 14.78 6.01 12.08
C LEU A 623 16.16 6.67 12.00
N PRO A 624 17.05 6.35 12.97
CA PRO A 624 18.44 6.79 12.92
C PRO A 624 19.16 6.17 11.71
N THR A 625 20.15 6.91 11.20
CA THR A 625 21.08 6.39 10.20
C THR A 625 21.76 5.11 10.68
N GLY A 626 22.03 4.18 9.78
CA GLY A 626 22.51 2.83 10.08
C GLY A 626 21.37 1.86 10.39
N VAL A 627 20.38 2.26 11.19
CA VAL A 627 19.17 1.45 11.42
C VAL A 627 18.32 1.42 10.15
N THR A 628 18.13 2.56 9.48
CA THR A 628 17.47 2.63 8.18
C THR A 628 18.11 1.64 7.19
N GLY A 629 19.45 1.65 7.07
CA GLY A 629 20.19 0.66 6.29
C GLY A 629 19.97 -0.79 6.72
N LEU A 630 19.89 -1.07 8.03
CA LEU A 630 19.62 -2.41 8.55
C LEU A 630 18.23 -2.94 8.16
N ILE A 631 17.19 -2.09 8.22
CA ILE A 631 15.84 -2.50 7.85
C ILE A 631 15.71 -2.66 6.33
N ILE A 632 16.35 -1.78 5.54
CA ILE A 632 16.44 -1.96 4.09
C ILE A 632 17.16 -3.27 3.74
N ALA A 633 18.26 -3.60 4.43
CA ALA A 633 18.90 -4.89 4.31
C ALA A 633 17.96 -6.04 4.70
N GLY A 634 17.04 -5.83 5.65
CA GLY A 634 15.95 -6.76 5.98
C GLY A 634 14.93 -6.97 4.86
N ILE A 635 14.57 -5.91 4.14
CA ILE A 635 13.69 -5.98 2.95
C ILE A 635 14.40 -6.76 1.84
N PHE A 636 15.68 -6.44 1.57
CA PHE A 636 16.51 -7.18 0.63
C PHE A 636 16.66 -8.64 1.04
N ALA A 637 16.91 -8.92 2.32
CA ALA A 637 16.98 -10.27 2.86
C ALA A 637 15.68 -11.06 2.63
N ALA A 638 14.52 -10.44 2.76
CA ALA A 638 13.24 -11.07 2.47
C ALA A 638 13.06 -11.38 0.96
N ALA A 639 13.45 -10.46 0.08
CA ALA A 639 13.40 -10.69 -1.37
C ALA A 639 14.40 -11.78 -1.82
N MET A 640 15.64 -11.65 -1.38
CA MET A 640 16.76 -12.52 -1.76
C MET A 640 16.57 -13.98 -1.29
N ALA A 641 15.94 -14.22 -0.13
CA ALA A 641 15.62 -15.56 0.35
C ALA A 641 14.61 -16.29 -0.56
N THR A 642 13.58 -15.58 -1.03
CA THR A 642 12.63 -16.16 -1.98
C THR A 642 13.26 -16.32 -3.36
N LEU A 643 14.04 -15.33 -3.80
CA LEU A 643 14.74 -15.33 -5.08
C LEU A 643 15.71 -16.50 -5.23
N SER A 644 16.58 -16.72 -4.23
CA SER A 644 17.53 -17.84 -4.23
C SER A 644 16.82 -19.19 -4.26
N GLY A 645 15.70 -19.30 -3.54
CA GLY A 645 14.84 -20.49 -3.55
C GLY A 645 14.22 -20.77 -4.91
N ILE A 646 13.71 -19.74 -5.58
CA ILE A 646 13.14 -19.85 -6.94
C ILE A 646 14.22 -20.24 -7.94
N ILE A 647 15.35 -19.53 -7.95
CA ILE A 647 16.44 -19.78 -8.90
C ILE A 647 16.96 -21.21 -8.73
N ASN A 648 17.22 -21.66 -7.50
CA ASN A 648 17.69 -23.02 -7.24
C ASN A 648 16.66 -24.08 -7.65
N SER A 649 15.37 -23.83 -7.38
CA SER A 649 14.26 -24.68 -7.80
C SER A 649 14.19 -24.79 -9.32
N VAL A 650 14.21 -23.67 -10.05
CA VAL A 650 14.21 -23.63 -11.51
C VAL A 650 15.40 -24.37 -12.10
N ALA A 651 16.61 -24.16 -11.57
CA ALA A 651 17.80 -24.87 -12.00
C ALA A 651 17.66 -26.40 -11.81
N THR A 652 17.05 -26.81 -10.71
CA THR A 652 16.75 -28.22 -10.42
C THR A 652 15.76 -28.79 -11.43
N LEU A 653 14.66 -28.09 -11.68
CA LEU A 653 13.64 -28.49 -12.64
C LEU A 653 14.21 -28.58 -14.07
N ALA A 654 14.93 -27.56 -14.51
CA ALA A 654 15.57 -27.52 -15.82
C ALA A 654 16.57 -28.67 -16.00
N SER A 655 17.39 -28.96 -14.99
CA SER A 655 18.35 -30.05 -15.05
C SER A 655 17.67 -31.43 -15.03
N VAL A 656 16.79 -31.68 -14.06
CA VAL A 656 16.28 -33.02 -13.75
C VAL A 656 15.11 -33.41 -14.66
N ASP A 657 14.25 -32.46 -15.04
CA ASP A 657 13.05 -32.75 -15.84
C ASP A 657 13.29 -32.60 -17.36
N PHE A 658 14.32 -31.83 -17.76
CA PHE A 658 14.62 -31.60 -19.17
C PHE A 658 15.99 -32.15 -19.54
N TYR A 659 17.09 -31.63 -18.99
CA TYR A 659 18.44 -32.02 -19.40
C TYR A 659 18.69 -33.53 -19.23
N GLU A 660 18.48 -34.07 -18.03
CA GLU A 660 18.71 -35.49 -17.74
C GLU A 660 17.77 -36.43 -18.48
N LYS A 661 16.61 -35.93 -18.92
CA LYS A 661 15.61 -36.72 -19.67
C LYS A 661 15.84 -36.71 -21.17
N LEU A 662 16.33 -35.60 -21.71
CA LEU A 662 16.52 -35.42 -23.15
C LEU A 662 17.91 -35.88 -23.61
N VAL A 663 18.90 -35.90 -22.71
CA VAL A 663 20.26 -36.37 -23.01
C VAL A 663 20.32 -37.89 -22.89
N LYS A 664 20.89 -38.56 -23.91
CA LYS A 664 20.99 -40.04 -23.97
C LYS A 664 21.83 -40.65 -22.84
N THR A 665 22.89 -39.97 -22.42
CA THR A 665 23.84 -40.43 -21.38
C THR A 665 24.21 -39.27 -20.45
N PRO A 666 23.34 -38.93 -19.48
CA PRO A 666 23.61 -37.83 -18.56
C PRO A 666 24.81 -38.16 -17.65
N ASP A 667 25.76 -37.24 -17.60
CA ASP A 667 26.89 -37.27 -16.67
C ASP A 667 26.63 -36.33 -15.50
N GLN A 668 26.92 -36.76 -14.27
CA GLN A 668 26.63 -35.98 -13.06
C GLN A 668 27.32 -34.62 -13.06
N LYS A 669 28.58 -34.54 -13.55
CA LYS A 669 29.29 -33.25 -13.61
C LYS A 669 28.63 -32.31 -14.61
N LYS A 670 28.19 -32.85 -15.76
CA LYS A 670 27.47 -32.05 -16.76
C LYS A 670 26.07 -31.63 -16.29
N SER A 671 25.34 -32.47 -15.54
CA SER A 671 24.06 -32.08 -14.94
C SER A 671 24.24 -30.92 -13.95
N VAL A 672 25.25 -31.01 -13.08
CA VAL A 672 25.58 -29.93 -12.13
C VAL A 672 25.97 -28.66 -12.88
N LEU A 673 26.85 -28.75 -13.88
CA LEU A 673 27.24 -27.60 -14.68
C LEU A 673 26.04 -26.97 -15.40
N PHE A 674 25.14 -27.79 -15.95
CA PHE A 674 23.91 -27.31 -16.57
C PHE A 674 23.03 -26.57 -15.55
N ALA A 675 22.90 -27.09 -14.33
CA ALA A 675 22.17 -26.42 -13.27
C ALA A 675 22.82 -25.11 -12.81
N GLU A 676 24.14 -25.05 -12.72
CA GLU A 676 24.87 -23.81 -12.42
C GLU A 676 24.63 -22.76 -13.52
N ILE A 677 24.67 -23.16 -14.80
CA ILE A 677 24.32 -22.28 -15.93
C ILE A 677 22.87 -21.83 -15.83
N MET A 678 21.93 -22.74 -15.59
CA MET A 678 20.51 -22.42 -15.47
C MET A 678 20.20 -21.54 -14.27
N THR A 679 20.98 -21.62 -13.19
CA THR A 679 20.91 -20.70 -12.05
C THR A 679 21.21 -19.27 -12.51
N VAL A 680 22.26 -19.08 -13.32
CA VAL A 680 22.61 -17.77 -13.86
C VAL A 680 21.55 -17.29 -14.87
N VAL A 681 21.16 -18.14 -15.82
CA VAL A 681 20.16 -17.79 -16.84
C VAL A 681 18.83 -17.41 -16.21
N ALA A 682 18.31 -18.21 -15.28
CA ALA A 682 17.05 -17.94 -14.60
C ALA A 682 17.08 -16.67 -13.73
N GLY A 683 18.26 -16.24 -13.28
CA GLY A 683 18.40 -14.98 -12.55
C GLY A 683 18.52 -13.76 -13.45
N LEU A 684 19.04 -13.91 -14.68
CA LEU A 684 19.18 -12.84 -15.65
C LEU A 684 17.89 -12.54 -16.41
N VAL A 685 17.07 -13.57 -16.66
CA VAL A 685 15.72 -13.47 -17.20
C VAL A 685 14.79 -12.96 -16.11
#